data_AF-A0A3S4DED8-F1
#
_entry.id   AF-A0A3S4DED8-F1
#
_cell.length_a   1.000
_cell.length_b   1.000
_cell.length_c   1.000
_cell.angle_alpha   90.00
_cell.angle_beta   90.00
_cell.angle_gamma   90.00
#
_symmetry.space_group_name_H-M   'P 1'
#
loop_
_entity.id
_entity.type
_entity.pdbx_description
1 polymer ?
#
loop_
_entity_poly.entity_id
_entity_poly.type
_entity_poly.pdbx_seq_one_letter_code
_entity_poly.pdbx_strand_id
1 'polypeptide(L)'
;MAARYGYTADAPDFQDFAITLFSSAWARAMGETAPLNTDAALMFRRWSASRRWGEAFEKLSGDYQDVLKIRDDLASRDFRILIPHDHFEEVDRRIVVAIVEGLAQQSLPATDVLKWVRDRRQSHWYGRYADVYQAIGYATEFQQVLAEADLTMTSLSDGVKRYSASWFRLDQLYRKFIYHMQKSGQSGLLSALYEAVENRYTTNFVLKLNDAWQDQVARLTDWAVPGFPRQMDFYREQAAEFRRKDQKVVVIISDALRYEVAEEALREIRKLNRFDADLKPMIGALPSYTQLGMAALLPHRQLTIRDDNDLVLLDGESTMGAAAREKALAAGRAGDRVKVLAAKDFMNLGSSEGKDLFRDHDILYLYHNQIDAIGDKLATEENVPAAAETAIEDLVKLVRKLTSANFSNILITADHGFLWQHRALEESGFALSEPEGDIVTRNRRYVIGQGLSSSGGMKKFTASQLGLGGDQDILIPNSINRLRVKGSGSRFVHGGASLQEIVLPVLRVGKQRKEDVRQVSVQIIPPARAQITTGQIQVTFYQAEPVTEKQQPRQVHAAIFADDGSLISDEAELEFDFVSENPRERELSRGFLLTKAADAYNNQTVFLKLRTRIGKTSHFEDHASQPLLLKRGISTDFDF
;
A
#
# COMPACT_ATOMS: atom_id res chain seq x y z
N MET A 1 22.19 4.46 -45.43
CA MET A 1 21.64 4.67 -44.06
C MET A 1 21.53 6.16 -43.76
N ALA A 2 22.58 6.95 -43.97
CA ALA A 2 22.63 8.41 -43.77
C ALA A 2 21.47 9.18 -44.45
N ALA A 3 21.31 9.03 -45.77
CA ALA A 3 20.26 9.72 -46.54
C ALA A 3 18.82 9.43 -46.08
N ARG A 4 18.56 8.21 -45.54
CA ARG A 4 17.23 7.82 -45.05
C ARG A 4 16.80 8.65 -43.84
N TYR A 5 17.75 9.06 -43.01
CA TYR A 5 17.49 9.77 -41.75
C TYR A 5 17.81 11.27 -41.84
N GLY A 6 18.20 11.77 -43.01
CA GLY A 6 18.63 13.15 -43.19
C GLY A 6 19.98 13.45 -42.53
N TYR A 7 20.82 12.43 -42.32
CA TYR A 7 22.14 12.61 -41.73
C TYR A 7 23.17 12.96 -42.83
N THR A 8 23.87 14.08 -42.64
CA THR A 8 24.92 14.58 -43.54
C THR A 8 26.15 14.96 -42.72
N ALA A 9 27.30 14.36 -43.03
CA ALA A 9 28.58 14.64 -42.40
C ALA A 9 29.72 14.44 -43.42
N ASP A 10 30.78 15.24 -43.32
CA ASP A 10 31.94 15.16 -44.22
C ASP A 10 32.68 13.82 -44.11
N ALA A 11 32.70 13.25 -42.89
CA ALA A 11 33.21 11.92 -42.60
C ALA A 11 32.16 11.15 -41.76
N PRO A 12 31.24 10.40 -42.39
CA PRO A 12 30.18 9.68 -41.68
C PRO A 12 30.74 8.69 -40.66
N ASP A 13 30.30 8.80 -39.41
CA ASP A 13 30.68 7.92 -38.31
C ASP A 13 29.43 7.43 -37.54
N PHE A 14 29.51 6.22 -36.98
CA PHE A 14 28.36 5.63 -36.28
C PHE A 14 28.09 6.31 -34.94
N GLN A 15 29.14 6.65 -34.18
CA GLN A 15 29.00 7.35 -32.91
C GLN A 15 28.47 8.76 -33.14
N ASP A 16 28.97 9.46 -34.16
CA ASP A 16 28.45 10.79 -34.55
C ASP A 16 26.98 10.74 -34.95
N PHE A 17 26.58 9.77 -35.77
CA PHE A 17 25.16 9.55 -36.10
C PHE A 17 24.32 9.29 -34.86
N ALA A 18 24.80 8.47 -33.92
CA ALA A 18 24.06 8.13 -32.71
C ALA A 18 23.90 9.35 -31.79
N ILE A 19 24.94 10.15 -31.57
CA ILE A 19 24.86 11.41 -30.82
C ILE A 19 23.87 12.36 -31.49
N THR A 20 23.96 12.51 -32.82
CA THR A 20 23.07 13.36 -33.61
C THR A 20 21.62 12.89 -33.53
N LEU A 21 21.39 11.58 -33.43
CA LEU A 21 20.06 10.98 -33.25
C LEU A 21 19.46 11.34 -31.89
N PHE A 22 20.22 11.19 -30.79
CA PHE A 22 19.78 11.59 -29.45
C PHE A 22 19.53 13.10 -29.36
N SER A 23 20.45 13.91 -29.89
CA SER A 23 20.31 15.37 -29.95
C SER A 23 19.06 15.78 -30.74
N SER A 24 18.82 15.17 -31.91
CA SER A 24 17.64 15.44 -32.73
C SER A 24 16.34 15.05 -32.03
N ALA A 25 16.33 13.89 -31.38
CA ALA A 25 15.15 13.43 -30.64
C ALA A 25 14.84 14.39 -29.48
N TRP A 26 15.86 14.82 -28.75
CA TRP A 26 15.72 15.79 -27.66
C TRP A 26 15.25 17.17 -28.13
N ALA A 27 15.88 17.72 -29.17
CA ALA A 27 15.47 18.99 -29.77
C ALA A 27 14.01 18.93 -30.23
N ARG A 28 13.59 17.85 -30.92
CA ARG A 28 12.19 17.64 -31.30
C ARG A 28 11.25 17.61 -30.09
N ALA A 29 11.64 16.92 -29.03
CA ALA A 29 10.86 16.84 -27.80
C ALA A 29 10.66 18.23 -27.17
N MET A 30 11.68 19.07 -27.21
CA MET A 30 11.65 20.44 -26.70
C MET A 30 10.99 21.46 -27.65
N GLY A 31 10.51 21.04 -28.82
CA GLY A 31 9.91 21.93 -29.83
C GLY A 31 10.94 22.75 -30.60
N GLU A 32 12.19 22.31 -30.63
CA GLU A 32 13.33 22.97 -31.28
C GLU A 32 13.63 22.34 -32.65
N THR A 33 14.41 23.05 -33.47
CA THR A 33 14.84 22.57 -34.78
C THR A 33 15.80 21.39 -34.62
N ALA A 34 15.47 20.26 -35.25
CA ALA A 34 16.27 19.04 -35.17
C ALA A 34 16.93 18.69 -36.50
N PRO A 35 18.21 18.28 -36.50
CA PRO A 35 18.96 18.02 -37.73
C PRO A 35 18.50 16.76 -38.47
N LEU A 36 18.07 15.69 -37.77
CA LEU A 36 17.57 14.48 -38.43
C LEU A 36 16.07 14.52 -38.69
N ASN A 37 15.60 13.85 -39.74
CA ASN A 37 14.20 13.86 -40.20
C ASN A 37 13.24 13.01 -39.32
N THR A 38 11.96 12.96 -39.71
CA THR A 38 10.91 12.21 -38.99
C THR A 38 11.14 10.70 -38.95
N ASP A 39 11.80 10.12 -39.96
CA ASP A 39 12.14 8.70 -39.94
C ASP A 39 13.13 8.36 -38.81
N ALA A 40 14.05 9.28 -38.53
CA ALA A 40 15.00 9.14 -37.44
C ALA A 40 14.29 9.22 -36.08
N ALA A 41 13.34 10.15 -35.93
CA ALA A 41 12.52 10.25 -34.72
C ALA A 41 11.69 8.99 -34.47
N LEU A 42 11.10 8.41 -35.51
CA LEU A 42 10.37 7.14 -35.43
C LEU A 42 11.29 5.97 -35.05
N MET A 43 12.49 5.91 -35.64
CA MET A 43 13.50 4.93 -35.27
C MET A 43 13.85 5.05 -33.79
N PHE A 44 14.15 6.26 -33.31
CA PHE A 44 14.50 6.52 -31.91
C PHE A 44 13.41 6.05 -30.97
N ARG A 45 12.14 6.44 -31.20
CA ARG A 45 11.02 6.06 -30.34
C ARG A 45 10.78 4.56 -30.29
N ARG A 46 10.93 3.86 -31.43
CA ARG A 46 10.81 2.39 -31.44
C ARG A 46 11.95 1.73 -30.66
N TRP A 47 13.14 2.31 -30.75
CA TRP A 47 14.29 1.80 -30.06
C TRP A 47 14.18 2.01 -28.55
N SER A 48 13.79 3.21 -28.11
CA SER A 48 13.54 3.48 -26.69
C SER A 48 12.39 2.63 -26.13
N ALA A 49 11.31 2.41 -26.89
CA ALA A 49 10.21 1.55 -26.48
C ALA A 49 10.51 0.03 -26.57
N SER A 50 11.66 -0.38 -27.10
CA SER A 50 11.98 -1.79 -27.35
C SER A 50 12.52 -2.49 -26.10
N ARG A 51 11.73 -3.41 -25.53
CA ARG A 51 12.17 -4.31 -24.45
C ARG A 51 13.43 -5.11 -24.80
N ARG A 52 13.60 -5.50 -26.08
CA ARG A 52 14.75 -6.31 -26.54
C ARG A 52 16.06 -5.53 -26.55
N TRP A 53 15.99 -4.21 -26.74
CA TRP A 53 17.15 -3.36 -26.99
C TRP A 53 17.31 -2.25 -25.95
N GLY A 54 16.58 -2.35 -24.83
CA GLY A 54 16.54 -1.37 -23.76
C GLY A 54 17.92 -1.13 -23.15
N GLU A 55 18.67 -2.17 -22.82
CA GLU A 55 20.01 -2.01 -22.23
C GLU A 55 20.97 -1.21 -23.11
N ALA A 56 20.94 -1.44 -24.43
CA ALA A 56 21.76 -0.69 -25.38
C ALA A 56 21.31 0.78 -25.48
N PHE A 57 20.00 1.02 -25.45
CA PHE A 57 19.45 2.37 -25.38
C PHE A 57 19.88 3.08 -24.10
N GLU A 58 19.76 2.44 -22.94
CA GLU A 58 20.12 3.01 -21.65
C GLU A 58 21.61 3.35 -21.57
N LYS A 59 22.48 2.48 -22.11
CA LYS A 59 23.92 2.73 -22.16
C LYS A 59 24.24 3.98 -22.98
N LEU A 60 23.69 4.08 -24.20
CA LEU A 60 23.97 5.20 -25.10
C LEU A 60 23.30 6.50 -24.61
N SER A 61 22.10 6.42 -24.04
CA SER A 61 21.47 7.53 -23.33
C SER A 61 22.35 8.05 -22.21
N GLY A 62 22.91 7.14 -21.40
CA GLY A 62 23.79 7.48 -20.28
C GLY A 62 25.09 8.12 -20.73
N ASP A 63 25.71 7.63 -21.80
CA ASP A 63 26.95 8.19 -22.34
C ASP A 63 26.73 9.56 -22.99
N TYR A 64 25.64 9.72 -23.73
CA TYR A 64 25.40 10.91 -24.53
C TYR A 64 24.75 12.06 -23.75
N GLN A 65 24.17 11.81 -22.57
CA GLN A 65 23.64 12.90 -21.75
C GLN A 65 24.74 13.92 -21.36
N ASP A 66 25.96 13.45 -21.11
CA ASP A 66 27.09 14.29 -20.72
C ASP A 66 27.64 15.05 -21.92
N VAL A 67 27.77 14.36 -23.06
CA VAL A 67 28.20 14.97 -24.33
C VAL A 67 27.25 16.09 -24.75
N LEU A 68 25.94 15.85 -24.61
CA LEU A 68 24.88 16.78 -24.99
C LEU A 68 24.54 17.78 -23.88
N LYS A 69 25.20 17.71 -22.71
CA LYS A 69 24.97 18.56 -21.54
C LYS A 69 23.50 18.64 -21.12
N ILE A 70 22.80 17.51 -21.19
CA ILE A 70 21.36 17.42 -20.91
C ILE A 70 21.05 17.94 -19.50
N ARG A 71 21.89 17.67 -18.51
CA ARG A 71 21.69 18.16 -17.15
C ARG A 71 21.63 19.69 -17.05
N ASP A 72 22.51 20.40 -17.75
CA ASP A 72 22.55 21.86 -17.75
C ASP A 72 21.31 22.44 -18.44
N ASP A 73 20.92 21.82 -19.56
CA ASP A 73 19.70 22.17 -20.30
C ASP A 73 18.44 22.02 -19.41
N LEU A 74 18.29 20.87 -18.77
CA LEU A 74 17.17 20.56 -17.87
C LEU A 74 17.09 21.47 -16.64
N ALA A 75 18.23 21.97 -16.14
CA ALA A 75 18.26 22.88 -15.00
C ALA A 75 17.56 24.22 -15.29
N SER A 76 17.60 24.67 -16.55
CA SER A 76 16.97 25.92 -17.00
C SER A 76 15.49 25.79 -17.33
N ARG A 77 14.97 24.56 -17.42
CA ARG A 77 13.61 24.26 -17.88
C ARG A 77 12.64 24.05 -16.70
N ASP A 78 11.38 24.40 -16.93
CA ASP A 78 10.28 23.99 -16.06
C ASP A 78 10.12 22.46 -16.15
N PHE A 79 10.13 21.76 -15.01
CA PHE A 79 9.98 20.30 -15.02
C PHE A 79 8.63 19.85 -15.61
N ARG A 80 7.60 20.71 -15.61
CA ARG A 80 6.27 20.39 -16.15
C ARG A 80 6.30 20.08 -17.64
N ILE A 81 7.17 20.75 -18.40
CA ILE A 81 7.33 20.47 -19.84
C ILE A 81 8.07 19.15 -20.09
N LEU A 82 8.75 18.61 -19.06
CA LEU A 82 9.54 17.39 -19.15
C LEU A 82 8.73 16.12 -18.91
N ILE A 83 7.56 16.23 -18.24
CA ILE A 83 6.69 15.11 -17.88
C ILE A 83 6.43 14.10 -19.02
N PRO A 84 6.16 14.51 -20.28
CA PRO A 84 5.89 13.55 -21.36
C PRO A 84 7.16 12.93 -21.98
N HIS A 85 8.36 13.23 -21.47
CA HIS A 85 9.62 12.85 -22.10
C HIS A 85 10.45 11.89 -21.24
N ASP A 86 11.16 10.96 -21.89
CA ASP A 86 11.95 9.90 -21.25
C ASP A 86 13.22 9.55 -22.04
N HIS A 87 13.70 10.50 -22.84
CA HIS A 87 14.87 10.33 -23.71
C HIS A 87 16.15 10.05 -22.93
N PHE A 88 16.26 10.62 -21.72
CA PHE A 88 17.39 10.48 -20.81
C PHE A 88 16.90 10.26 -19.38
N GLU A 89 17.64 9.47 -18.61
CA GLU A 89 17.35 9.24 -17.19
C GLU A 89 17.34 10.53 -16.37
N GLU A 90 18.21 11.50 -16.69
CA GLU A 90 18.28 12.79 -15.99
C GLU A 90 16.95 13.56 -16.04
N VAL A 91 16.06 13.24 -17.01
CA VAL A 91 14.69 13.78 -17.06
C VAL A 91 13.88 13.33 -15.84
N ASP A 92 13.84 12.02 -15.54
CA ASP A 92 13.16 11.51 -14.35
C ASP A 92 13.77 12.08 -13.09
N ARG A 93 15.10 12.14 -13.02
CA ARG A 93 15.80 12.71 -11.88
C ARG A 93 15.39 14.17 -11.64
N ARG A 94 15.38 15.00 -12.69
CA ARG A 94 14.96 16.41 -12.61
C ARG A 94 13.50 16.56 -12.18
N ILE A 95 12.60 15.74 -12.71
CA ILE A 95 11.17 15.73 -12.35
C ILE A 95 11.00 15.37 -10.88
N VAL A 96 11.64 14.29 -10.44
CA VAL A 96 11.58 13.82 -9.05
C VAL A 96 12.10 14.89 -8.09
N VAL A 97 13.28 15.46 -8.35
CA VAL A 97 13.85 16.53 -7.50
C VAL A 97 12.86 17.69 -7.37
N ALA A 98 12.29 18.16 -8.50
CA ALA A 98 11.34 19.26 -8.49
C ALA A 98 10.06 18.96 -7.69
N ILE A 99 9.52 17.74 -7.84
CA ILE A 99 8.32 17.31 -7.12
C ILE A 99 8.61 17.16 -5.63
N VAL A 100 9.74 16.56 -5.26
CA VAL A 100 10.17 16.39 -3.87
C VAL A 100 10.34 17.74 -3.18
N GLU A 101 11.05 18.67 -3.81
CA GLU A 101 11.24 20.03 -3.28
C GLU A 101 9.90 20.76 -3.15
N GLY A 102 9.05 20.68 -4.17
CA GLY A 102 7.75 21.34 -4.17
C GLY A 102 6.77 20.78 -3.14
N LEU A 103 6.76 19.46 -2.92
CA LEU A 103 5.96 18.83 -1.86
C LEU A 103 6.49 19.13 -0.47
N ALA A 104 7.82 19.15 -0.28
CA ALA A 104 8.42 19.52 1.00
C ALA A 104 8.08 20.97 1.38
N GLN A 105 7.98 21.86 0.40
CA GLN A 105 7.62 23.28 0.56
C GLN A 105 6.11 23.55 0.46
N GLN A 106 5.27 22.53 0.20
CA GLN A 106 3.84 22.65 -0.04
C GLN A 106 3.45 23.63 -1.16
N SER A 107 4.26 23.71 -2.22
CA SER A 107 4.06 24.63 -3.34
C SER A 107 3.39 23.99 -4.57
N LEU A 108 3.14 22.68 -4.54
CA LEU A 108 2.54 21.93 -5.64
C LEU A 108 1.13 21.42 -5.27
N PRO A 109 0.13 21.58 -6.16
CA PRO A 109 -1.18 20.98 -5.95
C PRO A 109 -1.13 19.45 -5.95
N ALA A 110 -1.79 18.82 -4.98
CA ALA A 110 -1.83 17.36 -4.86
C ALA A 110 -2.37 16.66 -6.12
N THR A 111 -3.42 17.24 -6.73
CA THR A 111 -4.03 16.72 -7.96
C THR A 111 -3.04 16.65 -9.13
N ASP A 112 -2.18 17.65 -9.25
CA ASP A 112 -1.18 17.71 -10.32
C ASP A 112 -0.07 16.70 -10.08
N VAL A 113 0.40 16.57 -8.83
CA VAL A 113 1.44 15.62 -8.48
C VAL A 113 1.00 14.17 -8.72
N LEU A 114 -0.22 13.82 -8.29
CA LEU A 114 -0.78 12.49 -8.53
C LEU A 114 -0.95 12.20 -10.03
N LYS A 115 -1.32 13.21 -10.81
CA LYS A 115 -1.36 13.10 -12.27
C LYS A 115 0.03 12.87 -12.86
N TRP A 116 1.04 13.64 -12.45
CA TRP A 116 2.41 13.47 -12.95
C TRP A 116 2.99 12.10 -12.60
N VAL A 117 2.82 11.64 -11.37
CA VAL A 117 3.22 10.27 -10.94
C VAL A 117 2.58 9.22 -11.86
N ARG A 118 1.30 9.39 -12.20
CA ARG A 118 0.59 8.49 -13.13
C ARG A 118 1.15 8.55 -14.54
N ASP A 119 1.35 9.76 -15.08
CA ASP A 119 1.90 9.95 -16.43
C ASP A 119 3.29 9.32 -16.54
N ARG A 120 4.12 9.42 -15.49
CA ARG A 120 5.47 8.83 -15.45
C ARG A 120 5.48 7.30 -15.42
N ARG A 121 4.38 6.61 -15.13
CA ARG A 121 4.30 5.13 -15.26
C ARG A 121 4.57 4.63 -16.68
N GLN A 122 4.36 5.50 -17.67
CA GLN A 122 4.58 5.19 -19.09
C GLN A 122 6.02 5.45 -19.56
N SER A 123 6.88 6.00 -18.69
CA SER A 123 8.29 6.26 -18.99
C SER A 123 9.09 4.98 -19.13
N HIS A 124 10.05 4.96 -20.07
CA HIS A 124 11.11 3.95 -20.14
C HIS A 124 11.78 3.69 -18.78
N TRP A 125 12.07 4.77 -18.03
CA TRP A 125 12.83 4.69 -16.77
C TRP A 125 11.97 4.40 -15.54
N TYR A 126 10.64 4.29 -15.68
CA TYR A 126 9.76 4.12 -14.53
C TYR A 126 10.16 2.93 -13.66
N GLY A 127 10.59 1.81 -14.26
CA GLY A 127 11.02 0.64 -13.51
C GLY A 127 12.12 0.92 -12.47
N ARG A 128 13.02 1.89 -12.74
CA ARG A 128 14.10 2.31 -11.84
C ARG A 128 13.61 3.28 -10.75
N TYR A 129 12.57 4.05 -11.04
CA TYR A 129 12.02 5.09 -10.16
C TYR A 129 10.66 4.70 -9.55
N ALA A 130 10.19 3.46 -9.73
CA ALA A 130 8.83 3.05 -9.37
C ALA A 130 8.56 3.32 -7.89
N ASP A 131 9.43 2.83 -7.00
CA ASP A 131 9.30 3.06 -5.56
C ASP A 131 9.46 4.55 -5.18
N VAL A 132 10.25 5.33 -5.92
CA VAL A 132 10.37 6.78 -5.71
C VAL A 132 9.06 7.50 -6.02
N TYR A 133 8.44 7.20 -7.17
CA TYR A 133 7.16 7.78 -7.56
C TYR A 133 6.01 7.28 -6.67
N GLN A 134 6.03 6.03 -6.21
CA GLN A 134 5.07 5.53 -5.23
C GLN A 134 5.21 6.27 -3.90
N ALA A 135 6.43 6.48 -3.39
CA ALA A 135 6.66 7.27 -2.19
C ALA A 135 6.11 8.70 -2.34
N ILE A 136 6.37 9.37 -3.47
CA ILE A 136 5.80 10.68 -3.79
C ILE A 136 4.26 10.65 -3.75
N GLY A 137 3.64 9.64 -4.36
CA GLY A 137 2.19 9.47 -4.38
C GLY A 137 1.60 9.36 -2.98
N TYR A 138 2.11 8.44 -2.16
CA TYR A 138 1.65 8.24 -0.78
C TYR A 138 1.88 9.46 0.11
N ALA A 139 3.01 10.16 -0.04
CA ALA A 139 3.28 11.40 0.67
C ALA A 139 2.28 12.50 0.30
N THR A 140 1.93 12.59 -0.99
CA THR A 140 0.95 13.56 -1.50
C THR A 140 -0.43 13.28 -0.93
N GLU A 141 -0.89 12.03 -1.00
CA GLU A 141 -2.17 11.62 -0.39
C GLU A 141 -2.17 11.86 1.12
N PHE A 142 -1.08 11.52 1.82
CA PHE A 142 -0.96 11.74 3.26
C PHE A 142 -1.15 13.22 3.62
N GLN A 143 -0.46 14.12 2.92
CA GLN A 143 -0.56 15.55 3.18
C GLN A 143 -1.96 16.08 2.90
N GLN A 144 -2.62 15.62 1.83
CA GLN A 144 -3.98 15.99 1.50
C GLN A 144 -4.98 15.52 2.57
N VAL A 145 -4.97 14.22 2.90
CA VAL A 145 -5.86 13.65 3.92
C VAL A 145 -5.64 14.32 5.27
N LEU A 146 -4.40 14.63 5.64
CA LEU A 146 -4.09 15.30 6.90
C LEU A 146 -4.58 16.76 6.93
N ALA A 147 -4.51 17.48 5.81
CA ALA A 147 -5.00 18.84 5.72
C ALA A 147 -6.53 18.92 5.84
N GLU A 148 -7.24 17.90 5.36
CA GLU A 148 -8.70 17.78 5.43
C GLU A 148 -9.19 17.17 6.75
N ALA A 149 -8.30 16.54 7.53
CA ALA A 149 -8.66 15.83 8.76
C ALA A 149 -9.00 16.78 9.92
N ASP A 150 -10.25 16.73 10.36
CA ASP A 150 -10.65 17.19 11.68
C ASP A 150 -10.34 16.11 12.72
N LEU A 151 -9.28 16.30 13.53
CA LEU A 151 -8.85 15.39 14.59
C LEU A 151 -9.52 15.66 15.95
N THR A 152 -10.67 16.34 15.95
CA THR A 152 -11.47 16.53 17.17
C THR A 152 -12.41 15.35 17.41
N MET A 153 -12.75 15.12 18.69
CA MET A 153 -13.72 14.12 19.10
C MET A 153 -14.50 14.56 20.33
N THR A 154 -15.76 14.17 20.38
CA THR A 154 -16.70 14.58 21.44
C THR A 154 -16.86 13.53 22.54
N SER A 155 -16.44 12.28 22.27
CA SER A 155 -16.51 11.15 23.20
C SER A 155 -15.53 10.05 22.80
N LEU A 156 -15.35 9.04 23.65
CA LEU A 156 -14.58 7.84 23.32
C LEU A 156 -15.17 7.11 22.10
N SER A 157 -16.49 6.95 22.06
CA SER A 157 -17.17 6.26 20.97
C SER A 157 -16.98 7.00 19.63
N ASP A 158 -17.01 8.33 19.66
CA ASP A 158 -16.72 9.16 18.49
C ASP A 158 -15.26 9.01 18.03
N GLY A 159 -14.31 9.01 18.96
CA GLY A 159 -12.88 8.77 18.66
C GLY A 159 -12.64 7.42 17.97
N VAL A 160 -13.18 6.32 18.50
CA VAL A 160 -13.05 4.99 17.89
C VAL A 160 -13.77 4.93 16.54
N LYS A 161 -14.96 5.51 16.43
CA LYS A 161 -15.72 5.55 15.17
C LYS A 161 -14.95 6.30 14.09
N ARG A 162 -14.42 7.49 14.37
CA ARG A 162 -13.65 8.29 13.42
C ARG A 162 -12.31 7.64 13.07
N TYR A 163 -11.64 7.03 14.05
CA TYR A 163 -10.40 6.31 13.78
C TYR A 163 -10.63 5.15 12.81
N SER A 164 -11.60 4.29 13.11
CA SER A 164 -11.93 3.11 12.29
C SER A 164 -12.60 3.44 10.95
N ALA A 165 -13.22 4.61 10.81
CA ALA A 165 -13.83 5.04 9.56
C ALA A 165 -12.85 5.75 8.61
N SER A 166 -11.93 6.56 9.13
CA SER A 166 -11.08 7.41 8.28
C SER A 166 -9.68 7.69 8.81
N TRP A 167 -9.47 7.94 10.11
CA TRP A 167 -8.14 8.40 10.56
C TRP A 167 -7.06 7.32 10.49
N PHE A 168 -7.42 6.03 10.53
CA PHE A 168 -6.46 4.94 10.30
C PHE A 168 -5.71 5.09 8.97
N ARG A 169 -6.32 5.75 7.97
CA ARG A 169 -5.74 5.99 6.64
C ARG A 169 -4.46 6.82 6.71
N LEU A 170 -4.34 7.72 7.68
CA LEU A 170 -3.12 8.53 7.85
C LEU A 170 -1.93 7.68 8.29
N ASP A 171 -2.16 6.70 9.17
CA ASP A 171 -1.14 5.71 9.55
C ASP A 171 -0.72 4.85 8.36
N GLN A 172 -1.70 4.40 7.57
CA GLN A 172 -1.50 3.61 6.37
C GLN A 172 -0.64 4.33 5.32
N LEU A 173 -1.03 5.56 4.95
CA LEU A 173 -0.34 6.36 3.94
C LEU A 173 1.09 6.68 4.38
N TYR A 174 1.29 7.01 5.66
CA TYR A 174 2.61 7.19 6.22
C TYR A 174 3.46 5.92 6.14
N ARG A 175 2.92 4.76 6.55
CA ARG A 175 3.64 3.48 6.48
C ARG A 175 4.02 3.13 5.03
N LYS A 176 3.12 3.32 4.07
CA LYS A 176 3.37 3.09 2.64
C LYS A 176 4.44 4.03 2.09
N PHE A 177 4.42 5.31 2.48
CA PHE A 177 5.47 6.25 2.13
C PHE A 177 6.84 5.76 2.61
N ILE A 178 6.98 5.38 3.88
CA ILE A 178 8.26 4.90 4.41
C ILE A 178 8.69 3.59 3.74
N TYR A 179 7.76 2.65 3.51
CA TYR A 179 8.06 1.40 2.80
C TYR A 179 8.68 1.66 1.42
N HIS A 180 8.03 2.48 0.60
CA HIS A 180 8.52 2.77 -0.76
C HIS A 180 9.79 3.62 -0.74
N MET A 181 9.92 4.56 0.20
CA MET A 181 11.16 5.30 0.40
C MET A 181 12.33 4.37 0.71
N GLN A 182 12.19 3.46 1.68
CA GLN A 182 13.22 2.48 2.04
C GLN A 182 13.56 1.55 0.86
N LYS A 183 12.52 1.02 0.19
CA LYS A 183 12.67 0.10 -0.93
C LYS A 183 13.34 0.72 -2.15
N SER A 184 13.14 2.02 -2.37
CA SER A 184 13.78 2.75 -3.47
C SER A 184 15.32 2.78 -3.35
N GLY A 185 15.87 2.71 -2.13
CA GLY A 185 17.29 2.95 -1.86
C GLY A 185 17.74 4.40 -2.11
N GLN A 186 16.83 5.33 -2.40
CA GLN A 186 17.11 6.72 -2.77
C GLN A 186 16.88 7.70 -1.61
N SER A 187 17.43 7.40 -0.43
CA SER A 187 17.21 8.18 0.79
C SER A 187 17.64 9.65 0.65
N GLY A 188 18.76 9.93 -0.02
CA GLY A 188 19.22 11.29 -0.28
C GLY A 188 18.26 12.10 -1.16
N LEU A 189 17.71 11.47 -2.19
CA LEU A 189 16.76 12.11 -3.12
C LEU A 189 15.43 12.45 -2.44
N LEU A 190 14.96 11.60 -1.54
CA LEU A 190 13.68 11.75 -0.83
C LEU A 190 13.80 12.47 0.52
N SER A 191 15.00 12.84 0.95
CA SER A 191 15.25 13.32 2.33
C SER A 191 14.40 14.52 2.74
N ALA A 192 14.27 15.54 1.89
CA ALA A 192 13.45 16.72 2.21
C ALA A 192 11.97 16.38 2.36
N LEU A 193 11.45 15.48 1.52
CA LEU A 193 10.07 15.01 1.60
C LEU A 193 9.86 14.13 2.85
N TYR A 194 10.82 13.26 3.16
CA TYR A 194 10.82 12.47 4.38
C TYR A 194 10.72 13.35 5.61
N GLU A 195 11.57 14.36 5.75
CA GLU A 195 11.53 15.28 6.90
C GLU A 195 10.17 15.98 7.01
N ALA A 196 9.60 16.45 5.88
CA ALA A 196 8.30 17.11 5.87
C ALA A 196 7.16 16.17 6.29
N VAL A 197 7.14 14.93 5.80
CA VAL A 197 6.12 13.91 6.11
C VAL A 197 6.27 13.42 7.55
N GLU A 198 7.49 13.09 7.99
CA GLU A 198 7.80 12.59 9.32
C GLU A 198 7.38 13.58 10.42
N ASN A 199 7.73 14.86 10.24
CA ASN A 199 7.35 15.91 11.18
C ASN A 199 5.83 16.04 11.28
N ARG A 200 5.12 16.00 10.16
CA ARG A 200 3.65 16.10 10.13
C ARG A 200 2.99 14.87 10.75
N TYR A 201 3.48 13.68 10.44
CA TYR A 201 2.95 12.45 11.02
C TYR A 201 3.10 12.45 12.54
N THR A 202 4.29 12.75 13.05
CA THR A 202 4.56 12.74 14.49
C THR A 202 3.80 13.86 15.24
N THR A 203 3.88 15.10 14.76
CA THR A 203 3.39 16.28 15.51
C THR A 203 1.95 16.68 15.16
N ASN A 204 1.55 16.60 13.89
CA ASN A 204 0.22 17.06 13.46
C ASN A 204 -0.83 15.95 13.47
N PHE A 205 -0.41 14.69 13.44
CA PHE A 205 -1.34 13.55 13.46
C PHE A 205 -1.23 12.76 14.76
N VAL A 206 -0.15 12.00 14.95
CA VAL A 206 -0.03 11.02 16.04
C VAL A 206 -0.15 11.67 17.42
N LEU A 207 0.54 12.78 17.66
CA LEU A 207 0.43 13.53 18.92
C LEU A 207 -0.96 14.16 19.10
N LYS A 208 -1.43 14.97 18.14
CA LYS A 208 -2.73 15.66 18.25
C LYS A 208 -3.91 14.70 18.44
N LEU A 209 -3.94 13.62 17.67
CA LEU A 209 -4.98 12.59 17.77
C LEU A 209 -5.00 11.98 19.18
N ASN A 210 -3.83 11.60 19.68
CA ASN A 210 -3.73 10.89 20.94
C ASN A 210 -3.84 11.80 22.15
N ASP A 211 -3.53 13.09 22.05
CA ASP A 211 -3.83 14.06 23.11
C ASP A 211 -5.34 14.28 23.22
N ALA A 212 -6.04 14.47 22.09
CA ALA A 212 -7.50 14.60 22.07
C ALA A 212 -8.19 13.32 22.58
N TRP A 213 -7.65 12.14 22.25
CA TRP A 213 -8.09 10.87 22.80
C TRP A 213 -7.80 10.75 24.30
N GLN A 214 -6.60 11.15 24.73
CA GLN A 214 -6.18 11.10 26.12
C GLN A 214 -7.07 11.95 27.03
N ASP A 215 -7.55 13.10 26.55
CA ASP A 215 -8.54 13.91 27.28
C ASP A 215 -9.82 13.12 27.57
N GLN A 216 -10.25 12.26 26.64
CA GLN A 216 -11.39 11.37 26.85
C GLN A 216 -11.06 10.26 27.86
N VAL A 217 -9.89 9.63 27.72
CA VAL A 217 -9.42 8.55 28.61
C VAL A 217 -9.20 9.04 30.03
N ALA A 218 -8.73 10.27 30.23
CA ALA A 218 -8.47 10.85 31.55
C ALA A 218 -9.73 10.86 32.44
N ARG A 219 -10.90 11.05 31.81
CA ARG A 219 -12.22 11.08 32.46
C ARG A 219 -12.80 9.70 32.76
N LEU A 220 -12.20 8.62 32.28
CA LEU A 220 -12.67 7.27 32.55
C LEU A 220 -12.38 6.84 33.99
N THR A 221 -13.36 6.19 34.60
CA THR A 221 -13.17 5.38 35.80
C THR A 221 -12.86 3.94 35.40
N ASP A 222 -13.71 3.34 34.58
CA ASP A 222 -13.56 1.97 34.07
C ASP A 222 -13.17 1.97 32.59
N TRP A 223 -12.39 0.96 32.18
CA TRP A 223 -12.00 0.75 30.78
C TRP A 223 -13.14 0.12 29.99
N ALA A 224 -14.04 0.98 29.51
CA ALA A 224 -15.12 0.63 28.61
C ALA A 224 -15.40 1.77 27.62
N VAL A 225 -15.54 1.42 26.34
CA VAL A 225 -15.98 2.36 25.31
C VAL A 225 -17.39 1.98 24.86
N PRO A 226 -18.42 2.81 25.16
CA PRO A 226 -19.79 2.50 24.80
C PRO A 226 -19.97 2.26 23.30
N GLY A 227 -20.77 1.25 22.94
CA GLY A 227 -21.11 0.95 21.55
C GLY A 227 -20.09 0.13 20.77
N PHE A 228 -18.98 -0.29 21.39
CA PHE A 228 -17.96 -1.13 20.75
C PHE A 228 -17.75 -2.45 21.51
N PRO A 229 -17.55 -3.57 20.80
CA PRO A 229 -17.20 -4.85 21.43
C PRO A 229 -15.88 -4.75 22.19
N ARG A 230 -15.76 -5.52 23.27
CA ARG A 230 -14.51 -5.64 24.04
C ARG A 230 -13.75 -6.87 23.60
N GLN A 231 -12.43 -6.79 23.55
CA GLN A 231 -11.56 -7.93 23.25
C GLN A 231 -11.77 -9.08 24.23
N MET A 232 -12.00 -8.77 25.51
CA MET A 232 -12.34 -9.74 26.57
C MET A 232 -13.58 -10.59 26.25
N ASP A 233 -14.46 -10.10 25.39
CA ASP A 233 -15.69 -10.78 25.02
C ASP A 233 -15.58 -11.48 23.64
N PHE A 234 -14.41 -11.42 22.98
CA PHE A 234 -14.19 -11.86 21.60
C PHE A 234 -14.63 -13.31 21.36
N TYR A 235 -14.18 -14.26 22.20
CA TYR A 235 -14.54 -15.66 22.00
C TYR A 235 -16.08 -15.84 22.04
N ARG A 236 -16.74 -15.25 23.04
CA ARG A 236 -18.18 -15.40 23.28
C ARG A 236 -19.03 -14.77 22.17
N GLU A 237 -18.60 -13.61 21.68
CA GLU A 237 -19.37 -12.78 20.74
C GLU A 237 -19.03 -13.05 19.28
N GLN A 238 -17.81 -13.51 18.98
CA GLN A 238 -17.32 -13.73 17.62
C GLN A 238 -17.18 -15.23 17.33
N ALA A 239 -16.22 -15.92 17.95
CA ALA A 239 -15.91 -17.31 17.62
C ALA A 239 -17.07 -18.27 17.96
N ALA A 240 -17.63 -18.15 19.17
CA ALA A 240 -18.75 -18.96 19.63
C ALA A 240 -20.07 -18.66 18.89
N GLU A 241 -20.18 -17.53 18.18
CA GLU A 241 -21.35 -17.21 17.36
C GLU A 241 -21.60 -18.28 16.28
N PHE A 242 -20.53 -18.73 15.62
CA PHE A 242 -20.59 -19.80 14.62
C PHE A 242 -20.92 -21.14 15.26
N ARG A 243 -20.33 -21.43 16.42
CA ARG A 243 -20.55 -22.69 17.14
C ARG A 243 -21.97 -22.83 17.65
N ARG A 244 -22.64 -21.75 18.06
CA ARG A 244 -24.08 -21.75 18.39
C ARG A 244 -24.98 -22.18 17.21
N LYS A 245 -24.47 -22.08 15.98
CA LYS A 245 -25.13 -22.54 14.73
C LYS A 245 -24.55 -23.86 14.22
N ASP A 246 -23.74 -24.54 15.03
CA ASP A 246 -22.94 -25.74 14.71
C ASP A 246 -22.02 -25.59 13.48
N GLN A 247 -21.67 -24.36 13.13
CA GLN A 247 -20.75 -24.04 12.05
C GLN A 247 -19.31 -24.04 12.55
N LYS A 248 -18.38 -24.60 11.76
CA LYS A 248 -16.95 -24.59 12.09
C LYS A 248 -16.35 -23.20 11.86
N VAL A 249 -15.38 -22.82 12.67
CA VAL A 249 -14.72 -21.50 12.58
C VAL A 249 -13.22 -21.64 12.76
N VAL A 250 -12.46 -20.86 12.01
CA VAL A 250 -11.02 -20.66 12.24
C VAL A 250 -10.78 -19.21 12.64
N VAL A 251 -9.95 -19.00 13.66
CA VAL A 251 -9.51 -17.68 14.11
C VAL A 251 -8.01 -17.56 13.85
N ILE A 252 -7.62 -16.56 13.08
CA ILE A 252 -6.23 -16.14 12.89
C ILE A 252 -5.98 -14.98 13.84
N ILE A 253 -5.05 -15.17 14.77
CA ILE A 253 -4.56 -14.13 15.67
C ILE A 253 -3.23 -13.67 15.11
N SER A 254 -3.20 -12.46 14.54
CA SER A 254 -1.99 -11.83 14.03
C SER A 254 -1.46 -10.87 15.08
N ASP A 255 -0.34 -11.24 15.68
CA ASP A 255 0.39 -10.49 16.70
C ASP A 255 0.73 -9.07 16.20
N ALA A 256 0.38 -8.06 16.99
CA ALA A 256 0.51 -6.65 16.67
C ALA A 256 -0.18 -6.19 15.35
N LEU A 257 -1.32 -6.77 14.96
CA LEU A 257 -2.05 -6.34 13.75
C LEU A 257 -2.88 -5.07 14.00
N ARG A 258 -2.39 -3.92 13.51
CA ARG A 258 -3.13 -2.66 13.53
C ARG A 258 -4.36 -2.69 12.61
N TYR A 259 -5.36 -1.89 12.97
CA TYR A 259 -6.59 -1.72 12.19
C TYR A 259 -6.32 -1.33 10.73
N GLU A 260 -5.37 -0.43 10.48
CA GLU A 260 -5.01 0.01 9.12
C GLU A 260 -4.44 -1.11 8.25
N VAL A 261 -3.59 -1.99 8.83
CA VAL A 261 -3.02 -3.14 8.12
C VAL A 261 -4.11 -4.17 7.80
N ALA A 262 -5.04 -4.37 8.75
CA ALA A 262 -6.19 -5.25 8.54
C ALA A 262 -7.16 -4.72 7.48
N GLU A 263 -7.29 -3.40 7.33
CA GLU A 263 -8.06 -2.79 6.25
C GLU A 263 -7.44 -3.07 4.88
N GLU A 264 -6.11 -3.02 4.77
CA GLU A 264 -5.44 -3.42 3.53
C GLU A 264 -5.63 -4.91 3.25
N ALA A 265 -5.49 -5.76 4.26
CA ALA A 265 -5.75 -7.18 4.13
C ALA A 265 -7.21 -7.47 3.72
N LEU A 266 -8.18 -6.72 4.25
CA LEU A 266 -9.58 -6.75 3.80
C LEU A 266 -9.68 -6.49 2.30
N ARG A 267 -9.07 -5.40 1.81
CA ARG A 267 -9.12 -5.03 0.37
C ARG A 267 -8.47 -6.11 -0.49
N GLU A 268 -7.30 -6.62 -0.11
CA GLU A 268 -6.62 -7.69 -0.86
C GLU A 268 -7.40 -9.02 -0.84
N ILE A 269 -8.04 -9.38 0.27
CA ILE A 269 -8.90 -10.56 0.35
C ILE A 269 -10.14 -10.39 -0.54
N ARG A 270 -10.75 -9.20 -0.56
CA ARG A 270 -11.91 -8.91 -1.42
C ARG A 270 -11.57 -8.94 -2.91
N LYS A 271 -10.31 -8.70 -3.30
CA LYS A 271 -9.85 -8.88 -4.69
C LYS A 271 -9.90 -10.33 -5.17
N LEU A 272 -9.93 -11.29 -4.25
CA LEU A 272 -10.05 -12.70 -4.60
C LEU A 272 -11.45 -13.04 -5.12
N ASN A 273 -11.51 -13.84 -6.17
CA ASN A 273 -12.76 -14.34 -6.72
C ASN A 273 -13.49 -15.23 -5.71
N ARG A 274 -14.79 -14.95 -5.50
CA ARG A 274 -15.68 -15.65 -4.57
C ARG A 274 -15.35 -15.43 -3.09
N PHE A 275 -14.74 -14.31 -2.73
CA PHE A 275 -14.50 -13.93 -1.33
C PHE A 275 -15.24 -12.64 -1.00
N ASP A 276 -15.89 -12.60 0.15
CA ASP A 276 -16.33 -11.36 0.76
C ASP A 276 -15.80 -11.29 2.19
N ALA A 277 -15.69 -10.08 2.70
CA ALA A 277 -15.19 -9.84 4.04
C ALA A 277 -15.70 -8.51 4.60
N ASP A 278 -15.85 -8.45 5.92
CA ASP A 278 -16.19 -7.22 6.65
C ASP A 278 -15.21 -7.00 7.79
N LEU A 279 -14.79 -5.74 7.96
CA LEU A 279 -13.91 -5.31 9.06
C LEU A 279 -14.71 -4.47 10.05
N LYS A 280 -14.62 -4.84 11.33
CA LYS A 280 -15.21 -4.08 12.43
C LYS A 280 -14.17 -3.82 13.52
N PRO A 281 -14.24 -2.67 14.20
CA PRO A 281 -13.38 -2.41 15.35
C PRO A 281 -13.88 -3.15 16.59
N MET A 282 -12.94 -3.57 17.44
CA MET A 282 -13.17 -3.87 18.86
C MET A 282 -12.13 -3.17 19.73
N ILE A 283 -12.42 -3.06 21.02
CA ILE A 283 -11.56 -2.39 21.99
C ILE A 283 -10.65 -3.40 22.67
N GLY A 284 -9.34 -3.22 22.52
CA GLY A 284 -8.30 -4.01 23.17
C GLY A 284 -8.34 -3.91 24.69
N ALA A 285 -7.83 -4.95 25.35
CA ALA A 285 -7.59 -4.95 26.78
C ALA A 285 -6.44 -3.98 27.14
N LEU A 286 -6.43 -3.51 28.39
CA LEU A 286 -5.34 -2.71 28.94
C LEU A 286 -4.66 -3.42 30.12
N PRO A 287 -3.32 -3.36 30.24
CA PRO A 287 -2.37 -2.84 29.25
C PRO A 287 -2.47 -3.58 27.90
N SER A 288 -2.20 -2.90 26.78
CA SER A 288 -2.36 -3.51 25.43
C SER A 288 -1.13 -4.33 25.02
N TYR A 289 -0.80 -5.36 25.80
CA TYR A 289 0.37 -6.23 25.58
C TYR A 289 -0.03 -7.66 25.25
N THR A 290 0.89 -8.36 24.59
CA THR A 290 0.70 -9.70 24.01
C THR A 290 0.03 -10.68 24.96
N GLN A 291 0.50 -10.76 26.21
CA GLN A 291 0.00 -11.81 27.12
C GLN A 291 -1.47 -11.60 27.50
N LEU A 292 -1.86 -10.36 27.83
CA LEU A 292 -3.25 -10.04 28.15
C LEU A 292 -4.13 -10.11 26.91
N GLY A 293 -3.67 -9.55 25.79
CA GLY A 293 -4.39 -9.59 24.53
C GLY A 293 -4.67 -11.02 24.05
N MET A 294 -3.67 -11.90 24.09
CA MET A 294 -3.84 -13.31 23.70
C MET A 294 -4.77 -14.06 24.66
N ALA A 295 -4.70 -13.80 25.96
CA ALA A 295 -5.60 -14.41 26.95
C ALA A 295 -7.05 -13.95 26.76
N ALA A 296 -7.26 -12.66 26.46
CA ALA A 296 -8.58 -12.07 26.22
C ALA A 296 -9.33 -12.70 25.03
N LEU A 297 -8.62 -13.25 24.05
CA LEU A 297 -9.21 -13.91 22.87
C LEU A 297 -9.66 -15.36 23.11
N LEU A 298 -9.34 -15.93 24.28
CA LEU A 298 -9.71 -17.29 24.68
C LEU A 298 -10.99 -17.27 25.53
N PRO A 299 -11.74 -18.38 25.64
CA PRO A 299 -12.86 -18.47 26.59
C PRO A 299 -12.35 -18.37 28.03
N HIS A 300 -12.97 -17.52 28.84
CA HIS A 300 -12.60 -17.33 30.24
C HIS A 300 -13.79 -16.79 31.06
N ARG A 301 -13.71 -16.92 32.39
CA ARG A 301 -14.59 -16.21 33.33
C ARG A 301 -13.90 -15.02 33.94
N GLN A 302 -12.61 -15.14 34.23
CA GLN A 302 -11.78 -14.10 34.83
C GLN A 302 -10.36 -14.16 34.26
N LEU A 303 -9.78 -12.99 33.98
CA LEU A 303 -8.35 -12.83 33.77
C LEU A 303 -7.74 -12.07 34.94
N THR A 304 -6.57 -12.51 35.40
CA THR A 304 -5.86 -11.91 36.53
C THR A 304 -4.40 -11.72 36.16
N ILE A 305 -3.84 -10.54 36.43
CA ILE A 305 -2.39 -10.33 36.34
C ILE A 305 -1.76 -10.90 37.61
N ARG A 306 -0.70 -11.68 37.46
CA ARG A 306 0.00 -12.31 38.59
C ARG A 306 0.66 -11.25 39.48
N ASP A 307 0.83 -11.56 40.76
CA ASP A 307 1.31 -10.54 41.72
C ASP A 307 2.80 -10.22 41.62
N ASP A 308 3.59 -11.08 41.00
CA ASP A 308 5.06 -11.01 40.96
C ASP A 308 5.63 -10.67 39.57
N ASN A 309 4.80 -10.59 38.52
CA ASN A 309 5.16 -10.12 37.18
C ASN A 309 3.92 -9.83 36.32
N ASP A 310 4.12 -9.51 35.05
CA ASP A 310 3.05 -9.26 34.08
C ASP A 310 2.43 -10.51 33.44
N LEU A 311 2.62 -11.71 34.03
CA LEU A 311 1.96 -12.91 33.52
C LEU A 311 0.44 -12.85 33.76
N VAL A 312 -0.33 -13.27 32.76
CA VAL A 312 -1.80 -13.35 32.85
C VAL A 312 -2.26 -14.78 33.11
N LEU A 313 -3.09 -14.93 34.13
CA LEU A 313 -3.80 -16.15 34.47
C LEU A 313 -5.23 -16.08 33.93
N LEU A 314 -5.62 -17.11 33.19
CA LEU A 314 -6.97 -17.35 32.72
C LEU A 314 -7.62 -18.37 33.66
N ASP A 315 -8.62 -17.94 34.41
CA ASP A 315 -9.30 -18.77 35.42
C ASP A 315 -8.32 -19.48 36.39
N GLY A 316 -7.22 -18.79 36.73
CA GLY A 316 -6.16 -19.28 37.63
C GLY A 316 -5.04 -20.07 36.95
N GLU A 317 -5.10 -20.32 35.64
CA GLU A 317 -4.08 -21.06 34.90
C GLU A 317 -3.35 -20.19 33.86
N SER A 318 -2.08 -20.49 33.59
CA SER A 318 -1.32 -19.81 32.52
C SER A 318 -1.80 -20.25 31.13
N THR A 319 -1.81 -19.31 30.18
CA THR A 319 -2.08 -19.57 28.75
C THR A 319 -0.81 -19.56 27.89
N MET A 320 0.37 -19.68 28.51
CA MET A 320 1.64 -19.70 27.80
C MET A 320 1.81 -21.00 27.01
N GLY A 321 2.08 -20.86 25.71
CA GLY A 321 2.32 -21.98 24.80
C GLY A 321 1.06 -22.59 24.21
N ALA A 322 1.23 -23.28 23.08
CA ALA A 322 0.11 -23.82 22.29
C ALA A 322 -0.77 -24.81 23.06
N ALA A 323 -0.17 -25.70 23.85
CA ALA A 323 -0.90 -26.70 24.62
C ALA A 323 -1.82 -26.08 25.69
N ALA A 324 -1.35 -25.06 26.40
CA ALA A 324 -2.15 -24.35 27.40
C ALA A 324 -3.33 -23.60 26.74
N ARG A 325 -3.08 -22.96 25.59
CA ARG A 325 -4.12 -22.29 24.80
C ARG A 325 -5.15 -23.26 24.24
N GLU A 326 -4.72 -24.44 23.79
CA GLU A 326 -5.62 -25.49 23.30
C GLU A 326 -6.50 -26.03 24.44
N LYS A 327 -5.92 -26.23 25.64
CA LYS A 327 -6.67 -26.59 26.85
C LYS A 327 -7.70 -25.52 27.20
N ALA A 328 -7.31 -24.24 27.24
CA ALA A 328 -8.22 -23.14 27.52
C ALA A 328 -9.35 -23.07 26.47
N LEU A 329 -9.02 -23.14 25.17
CA LEU A 329 -9.99 -23.10 24.09
C LEU A 329 -11.03 -24.23 24.18
N ALA A 330 -10.62 -25.42 24.62
CA ALA A 330 -11.52 -26.58 24.82
C ALA A 330 -12.56 -26.33 25.93
N ALA A 331 -12.32 -25.40 26.85
CA ALA A 331 -13.25 -25.06 27.92
C ALA A 331 -14.41 -24.15 27.47
N GLY A 332 -14.41 -23.64 26.24
CA GLY A 332 -15.39 -22.66 25.77
C GLY A 332 -16.80 -23.22 25.53
N ARG A 333 -16.93 -24.29 24.74
CA ARG A 333 -18.22 -25.01 24.55
C ARG A 333 -17.97 -26.51 24.69
N ALA A 334 -18.73 -27.14 25.58
CA ALA A 334 -18.65 -28.58 25.80
C ALA A 334 -18.90 -29.35 24.49
N GLY A 335 -18.00 -30.29 24.17
CA GLY A 335 -18.08 -31.16 23.00
C GLY A 335 -17.43 -30.61 21.73
N ASP A 336 -17.02 -29.33 21.69
CA ASP A 336 -16.27 -28.82 20.54
C ASP A 336 -14.86 -29.43 20.50
N ARG A 337 -14.45 -29.92 19.33
CA ARG A 337 -13.07 -30.37 19.09
C ARG A 337 -12.24 -29.17 18.66
N VAL A 338 -11.16 -28.89 19.38
CA VAL A 338 -10.38 -27.66 19.19
C VAL A 338 -8.95 -27.97 18.79
N LYS A 339 -8.34 -27.05 18.04
CA LYS A 339 -6.91 -27.12 17.72
C LYS A 339 -6.27 -25.74 17.78
N VAL A 340 -5.03 -25.70 18.27
CA VAL A 340 -4.14 -24.54 18.20
C VAL A 340 -2.91 -24.89 17.39
N LEU A 341 -2.54 -24.05 16.42
CA LEU A 341 -1.33 -24.19 15.61
C LEU A 341 -0.67 -22.83 15.36
N ALA A 342 0.62 -22.83 15.03
CA ALA A 342 1.21 -21.67 14.39
C ALA A 342 0.74 -21.59 12.93
N ALA A 343 0.51 -20.37 12.42
CA ALA A 343 0.10 -20.15 11.04
C ALA A 343 1.09 -20.76 10.03
N LYS A 344 2.39 -20.65 10.31
CA LYS A 344 3.46 -21.26 9.48
C LYS A 344 3.33 -22.79 9.39
N ASP A 345 2.93 -23.45 10.46
CA ASP A 345 2.81 -24.91 10.50
C ASP A 345 1.61 -25.35 9.65
N PHE A 346 0.49 -24.62 9.74
CA PHE A 346 -0.65 -24.82 8.83
C PHE A 346 -0.26 -24.58 7.36
N MET A 347 0.57 -23.56 7.09
CA MET A 347 1.10 -23.29 5.75
C MET A 347 2.02 -24.39 5.22
N ASN A 348 2.57 -25.26 6.06
CA ASN A 348 3.40 -26.39 5.64
C ASN A 348 2.62 -27.70 5.41
N LEU A 349 1.34 -27.76 5.79
CA LEU A 349 0.51 -28.96 5.60
C LEU A 349 0.23 -29.28 4.13
N GLY A 350 0.18 -30.57 3.81
CA GLY A 350 -0.37 -31.08 2.55
C GLY A 350 -1.87 -30.84 2.44
N SER A 351 -2.41 -30.98 1.23
CA SER A 351 -3.84 -30.73 1.00
C SER A 351 -4.77 -31.70 1.74
N SER A 352 -4.35 -32.95 1.96
CA SER A 352 -5.11 -33.94 2.73
C SER A 352 -5.14 -33.57 4.21
N GLU A 353 -3.98 -33.26 4.79
CA GLU A 353 -3.84 -32.91 6.21
C GLU A 353 -4.66 -31.68 6.59
N GLY A 354 -4.70 -30.67 5.71
CA GLY A 354 -5.57 -29.50 5.91
C GLY A 354 -7.07 -29.86 5.96
N LYS A 355 -7.51 -30.79 5.10
CA LYS A 355 -8.90 -31.28 5.10
C LYS A 355 -9.20 -32.18 6.30
N ASP A 356 -8.21 -32.96 6.75
CA ASP A 356 -8.30 -33.75 7.98
C ASP A 356 -8.48 -32.82 9.18
N LEU A 357 -7.70 -31.74 9.30
CA LEU A 357 -7.90 -30.72 10.32
C LEU A 357 -9.32 -30.14 10.29
N PHE A 358 -9.83 -29.79 9.11
CA PHE A 358 -11.20 -29.33 8.95
C PHE A 358 -12.24 -30.37 9.39
N ARG A 359 -12.04 -31.66 9.08
CA ARG A 359 -12.97 -32.73 9.48
C ARG A 359 -12.97 -32.92 11.00
N ASP A 360 -11.78 -32.90 11.60
CA ASP A 360 -11.54 -33.38 12.96
C ASP A 360 -11.73 -32.28 14.02
N HIS A 361 -11.78 -31.01 13.63
CA HIS A 361 -11.92 -29.89 14.55
C HIS A 361 -13.08 -28.97 14.18
N ASP A 362 -13.70 -28.38 15.19
CA ASP A 362 -14.83 -27.46 15.08
C ASP A 362 -14.40 -26.01 15.29
N ILE A 363 -13.34 -25.79 16.08
CA ILE A 363 -12.65 -24.51 16.24
C ILE A 363 -11.15 -24.70 16.01
N LEU A 364 -10.55 -23.87 15.15
CA LEU A 364 -9.10 -23.84 14.93
C LEU A 364 -8.58 -22.42 15.24
N TYR A 365 -7.56 -22.31 16.09
CA TYR A 365 -6.84 -21.05 16.34
C TYR A 365 -5.44 -21.12 15.70
N LEU A 366 -5.12 -20.13 14.88
CA LEU A 366 -3.84 -19.97 14.20
C LEU A 366 -3.13 -18.72 14.69
N TYR A 367 -1.90 -18.88 15.19
CA TYR A 367 -1.08 -17.77 15.66
C TYR A 367 -0.07 -17.35 14.59
N HIS A 368 -0.15 -16.07 14.19
CA HIS A 368 0.72 -15.43 13.20
C HIS A 368 1.46 -14.28 13.88
N ASN A 369 2.78 -14.16 13.68
CA ASN A 369 3.61 -13.18 14.39
C ASN A 369 4.65 -12.57 13.44
N GLN A 370 4.18 -11.91 12.37
CA GLN A 370 5.08 -11.27 11.41
C GLN A 370 5.48 -9.86 11.84
N ILE A 371 4.54 -9.07 12.34
CA ILE A 371 4.76 -7.66 12.66
C ILE A 371 5.52 -7.53 13.99
N ASP A 372 5.00 -8.14 15.05
CA ASP A 372 5.59 -8.04 16.39
C ASP A 372 7.03 -8.59 16.42
N ALA A 373 7.28 -9.76 15.82
CA ALA A 373 8.62 -10.36 15.74
C ALA A 373 9.70 -9.48 15.09
N ILE A 374 9.30 -8.51 14.27
CA ILE A 374 10.15 -7.49 13.65
C ILE A 374 10.16 -6.19 14.45
N GLY A 375 8.98 -5.73 14.89
CA GLY A 375 8.82 -4.48 15.61
C GLY A 375 9.48 -4.47 16.97
N ASP A 376 9.42 -5.57 17.72
CA ASP A 376 9.80 -5.56 19.13
C ASP A 376 11.31 -5.64 19.38
N LYS A 377 12.10 -5.87 18.32
CA LYS A 377 13.56 -5.93 18.38
C LYS A 377 14.16 -4.60 17.92
N LEU A 378 15.02 -4.02 18.76
CA LEU A 378 15.79 -2.81 18.44
C LEU A 378 16.52 -2.89 17.09
N ALA A 379 17.04 -4.07 16.73
CA ALA A 379 17.79 -4.26 15.48
C ALA A 379 16.92 -4.30 14.22
N THR A 380 15.59 -4.43 14.34
CA THR A 380 14.69 -4.60 13.20
C THR A 380 13.45 -3.70 13.22
N GLU A 381 13.24 -2.89 14.26
CA GLU A 381 12.04 -2.06 14.44
C GLU A 381 11.82 -1.01 13.33
N GLU A 382 12.86 -0.67 12.57
CA GLU A 382 12.75 0.20 11.38
C GLU A 382 12.10 -0.49 10.17
N ASN A 383 12.04 -1.82 10.15
CA ASN A 383 11.52 -2.65 9.04
C ASN A 383 10.04 -3.00 9.20
N VAL A 384 9.34 -2.44 10.19
CA VAL A 384 7.90 -2.63 10.41
C VAL A 384 7.06 -2.35 9.17
N PRO A 385 7.33 -1.32 8.33
CA PRO A 385 6.59 -1.11 7.09
C PRO A 385 6.64 -2.33 6.15
N ALA A 386 7.82 -2.93 5.97
CA ALA A 386 7.96 -4.14 5.17
C ALA A 386 7.31 -5.36 5.84
N ALA A 387 7.39 -5.47 7.18
CA ALA A 387 6.73 -6.54 7.91
C ALA A 387 5.20 -6.49 7.76
N ALA A 388 4.61 -5.29 7.70
CA ALA A 388 3.19 -5.12 7.45
C ALA A 388 2.77 -5.57 6.03
N GLU A 389 3.56 -5.25 4.99
CA GLU A 389 3.32 -5.77 3.63
C GLU A 389 3.37 -7.31 3.59
N THR A 390 4.39 -7.90 4.22
CA THR A 390 4.50 -9.36 4.34
C THR A 390 3.32 -9.96 5.09
N ALA A 391 2.87 -9.33 6.18
CA ALA A 391 1.72 -9.79 6.95
C ALA A 391 0.43 -9.79 6.11
N ILE A 392 0.20 -8.73 5.31
CA ILE A 392 -0.94 -8.67 4.40
C ILE A 392 -0.90 -9.83 3.40
N GLU A 393 0.25 -10.06 2.76
CA GLU A 393 0.42 -11.18 1.83
C GLU A 393 0.19 -12.55 2.49
N ASP A 394 0.73 -12.74 3.68
CA ASP A 394 0.62 -13.98 4.44
C ASP A 394 -0.83 -14.26 4.84
N LEU A 395 -1.56 -13.25 5.29
CA LEU A 395 -2.99 -13.38 5.60
C LEU A 395 -3.81 -13.76 4.37
N VAL A 396 -3.55 -13.15 3.21
CA VAL A 396 -4.20 -13.51 1.93
C VAL A 396 -3.89 -14.95 1.53
N LYS A 397 -2.61 -15.37 1.61
CA LYS A 397 -2.18 -16.74 1.31
C LYS A 397 -2.83 -17.74 2.27
N LEU A 398 -2.90 -17.41 3.56
CA LEU A 398 -3.50 -18.24 4.60
C LEU A 398 -5.00 -18.41 4.39
N VAL A 399 -5.74 -17.34 4.09
CA VAL A 399 -7.16 -17.37 3.74
C VAL A 399 -7.42 -18.29 2.53
N ARG A 400 -6.60 -18.19 1.48
CA ARG A 400 -6.71 -19.09 0.31
C ARG A 400 -6.41 -20.54 0.67
N LYS A 401 -5.43 -20.81 1.52
CA LYS A 401 -5.10 -22.17 1.94
C LYS A 401 -6.20 -22.78 2.80
N LEU A 402 -6.71 -22.03 3.79
CA LEU A 402 -7.83 -22.43 4.65
C LEU A 402 -9.08 -22.78 3.84
N THR A 403 -9.45 -21.93 2.89
CA THR A 403 -10.61 -22.19 2.03
C THR A 403 -10.42 -23.34 1.05
N SER A 404 -9.18 -23.68 0.69
CA SER A 404 -8.85 -24.90 -0.08
C SER A 404 -8.96 -26.17 0.79
N ALA A 405 -8.83 -26.01 2.11
CA ALA A 405 -9.05 -27.02 3.13
C ALA A 405 -10.49 -27.07 3.67
N ASN A 406 -11.45 -26.42 3.00
CA ASN A 406 -12.89 -26.34 3.33
C ASN A 406 -13.31 -25.42 4.49
N PHE A 407 -12.38 -24.70 5.13
CA PHE A 407 -12.76 -23.67 6.09
C PHE A 407 -13.46 -22.50 5.37
N SER A 408 -14.66 -22.14 5.81
CA SER A 408 -15.50 -21.12 5.16
C SER A 408 -15.84 -19.92 6.05
N ASN A 409 -15.72 -20.08 7.38
CA ASN A 409 -15.86 -19.01 8.35
C ASN A 409 -14.49 -18.72 8.95
N ILE A 410 -13.88 -17.61 8.55
CA ILE A 410 -12.55 -17.21 9.00
C ILE A 410 -12.68 -15.88 9.73
N LEU A 411 -12.14 -15.80 10.94
CA LEU A 411 -11.97 -14.59 11.71
C LEU A 411 -10.49 -14.22 11.73
N ILE A 412 -10.15 -12.96 11.52
CA ILE A 412 -8.77 -12.45 11.67
C ILE A 412 -8.83 -11.30 12.67
N THR A 413 -7.95 -11.35 13.68
CA THR A 413 -7.90 -10.37 14.76
C THR A 413 -6.48 -10.18 15.27
N ALA A 414 -6.30 -9.20 16.17
CA ALA A 414 -5.06 -8.96 16.89
C ALA A 414 -5.23 -9.17 18.40
N ASP A 415 -4.12 -9.39 19.08
CA ASP A 415 -3.97 -9.30 20.53
C ASP A 415 -3.71 -7.85 20.99
N HIS A 416 -2.97 -7.06 20.22
CA HIS A 416 -2.83 -5.62 20.39
C HIS A 416 -2.51 -4.92 19.07
N GLY A 417 -2.64 -3.59 19.05
CA GLY A 417 -2.02 -2.73 18.04
C GLY A 417 -0.66 -2.21 18.52
N PHE A 418 -0.16 -1.14 17.91
CA PHE A 418 1.12 -0.54 18.29
C PHE A 418 1.21 0.92 17.84
N LEU A 419 2.04 1.69 18.55
CA LEU A 419 2.57 2.96 18.05
C LEU A 419 3.85 2.71 17.28
N TRP A 420 3.95 3.34 16.11
CA TRP A 420 5.16 3.34 15.32
C TRP A 420 5.39 4.67 14.63
N GLN A 421 6.64 5.08 14.64
CA GLN A 421 7.20 6.19 13.88
C GLN A 421 8.57 5.76 13.37
N HIS A 422 8.96 6.23 12.19
CA HIS A 422 10.27 5.95 11.67
C HIS A 422 11.30 6.72 12.46
N ARG A 423 11.16 8.01 12.76
CA ARG A 423 12.21 8.73 13.52
C ARG A 423 12.36 8.17 14.94
N ALA A 424 13.60 7.94 15.36
CA ALA A 424 13.89 7.63 16.75
C ALA A 424 13.37 8.75 17.68
N LEU A 425 12.93 8.39 18.88
CA LEU A 425 12.34 9.37 19.79
C LEU A 425 13.36 10.38 20.32
N GLU A 426 12.94 11.64 20.35
CA GLU A 426 13.62 12.70 21.08
C GLU A 426 13.29 12.66 22.58
N GLU A 427 14.06 13.38 23.40
CA GLU A 427 13.94 13.40 24.86
C GLU A 427 12.55 13.78 25.36
N SER A 428 11.85 14.65 24.63
CA SER A 428 10.48 15.11 24.90
C SER A 428 9.41 14.03 24.76
N GLY A 429 9.71 12.94 24.06
CA GLY A 429 8.79 11.81 23.88
C GLY A 429 8.77 10.82 25.05
N PHE A 430 9.61 11.03 26.06
CA PHE A 430 9.63 10.23 27.28
C PHE A 430 8.78 10.87 28.38
N ALA A 431 8.11 10.03 29.17
CA ALA A 431 7.39 10.47 30.35
C ALA A 431 8.34 11.18 31.33
N LEU A 432 7.95 12.38 31.74
CA LEU A 432 8.76 13.23 32.62
C LEU A 432 8.70 12.80 34.10
N SER A 433 7.66 12.07 34.48
CA SER A 433 7.46 11.57 35.84
C SER A 433 7.85 10.11 35.96
N GLU A 434 8.58 9.81 37.02
CA GLU A 434 8.89 8.43 37.41
C GLU A 434 7.71 7.85 38.21
N PRO A 435 7.31 6.59 37.96
CA PRO A 435 6.32 5.91 38.77
C PRO A 435 6.88 5.62 40.18
N GLU A 436 6.05 5.79 41.20
CA GLU A 436 6.38 5.44 42.59
C GLU A 436 5.39 4.39 43.12
N GLY A 437 5.83 3.63 44.13
CA GLY A 437 5.08 2.51 44.71
C GLY A 437 5.86 1.20 44.59
N ASP A 438 5.20 0.09 44.90
CA ASP A 438 5.81 -1.24 44.85
C ASP A 438 5.68 -1.79 43.42
N ILE A 439 6.69 -1.49 42.59
CA ILE A 439 6.68 -1.80 41.16
C ILE A 439 7.10 -3.24 40.92
N VAL A 440 6.19 -4.00 40.32
CA VAL A 440 6.39 -5.41 39.95
C VAL A 440 6.88 -5.54 38.51
N THR A 441 6.33 -4.75 37.60
CA THR A 441 6.75 -4.73 36.19
C THR A 441 6.77 -3.32 35.64
N ARG A 442 7.84 -3.00 34.90
CA ARG A 442 8.01 -1.73 34.21
C ARG A 442 8.32 -2.00 32.74
N ASN A 443 7.43 -1.57 31.86
CA ASN A 443 7.60 -1.59 30.42
C ASN A 443 7.57 -0.15 29.88
N ARG A 444 7.79 0.04 28.58
CA ARG A 444 7.80 1.32 27.87
C ARG A 444 6.44 2.02 27.90
N ARG A 445 5.34 1.28 28.00
CA ARG A 445 3.96 1.81 27.91
C ARG A 445 3.05 1.41 29.07
N TYR A 446 3.56 0.75 30.08
CA TYR A 446 2.82 0.45 31.31
C TYR A 446 3.73 0.17 32.49
N VAL A 447 3.16 0.33 33.69
CA VAL A 447 3.73 -0.11 34.96
C VAL A 447 2.65 -0.92 35.68
N ILE A 448 3.04 -2.05 36.25
CA ILE A 448 2.17 -2.89 37.11
C ILE A 448 2.84 -2.98 38.48
N GLY A 449 2.04 -2.88 39.54
CA GLY A 449 2.51 -2.96 40.91
C GLY A 449 1.40 -2.70 41.92
N GLN A 450 1.77 -2.44 43.17
CA GLN A 450 0.81 -2.16 44.24
C GLN A 450 1.10 -0.81 44.89
N GLY A 451 0.04 -0.11 45.28
CA GLY A 451 0.15 1.21 45.90
C GLY A 451 0.78 2.24 44.98
N LEU A 452 0.61 2.09 43.66
CA LEU A 452 1.24 2.98 42.69
C LEU A 452 0.64 4.39 42.79
N SER A 453 1.48 5.42 42.85
CA SER A 453 1.01 6.79 42.86
C SER A 453 0.73 7.29 41.44
N SER A 454 -0.34 8.06 41.24
CA SER A 454 -0.57 8.74 39.96
C SER A 454 0.30 9.98 39.89
N SER A 455 1.53 9.86 39.39
CA SER A 455 2.34 11.03 39.05
C SER A 455 1.85 11.65 37.73
N GLY A 456 2.00 12.98 37.59
CA GLY A 456 1.48 13.71 36.44
C GLY A 456 2.04 13.15 35.11
N GLY A 457 1.17 12.77 34.17
CA GLY A 457 1.57 12.20 32.89
C GLY A 457 1.29 10.71 32.71
N MET A 458 0.71 10.04 33.71
CA MET A 458 0.19 8.67 33.61
C MET A 458 -1.26 8.59 34.13
N LYS A 459 -2.08 7.76 33.49
CA LYS A 459 -3.40 7.38 33.98
C LYS A 459 -3.27 6.11 34.81
N LYS A 460 -3.73 6.19 36.07
CA LYS A 460 -3.86 5.04 36.96
C LYS A 460 -5.21 4.33 36.74
N PHE A 461 -5.17 3.01 36.70
CA PHE A 461 -6.31 2.11 36.81
C PHE A 461 -6.03 1.03 37.87
N THR A 462 -7.06 0.56 38.55
CA THR A 462 -7.00 -0.71 39.28
C THR A 462 -7.26 -1.87 38.32
N ALA A 463 -6.85 -3.09 38.69
CA ALA A 463 -7.19 -4.30 37.94
C ALA A 463 -8.71 -4.40 37.68
N SER A 464 -9.53 -4.14 38.69
CA SER A 464 -11.00 -4.16 38.58
C SER A 464 -11.55 -3.15 37.57
N GLN A 465 -10.99 -1.93 37.51
CA GLN A 465 -11.37 -0.92 36.52
C GLN A 465 -11.03 -1.34 35.09
N LEU A 466 -10.04 -2.20 34.91
CA LEU A 466 -9.70 -2.80 33.61
C LEU A 466 -10.52 -4.07 33.31
N GLY A 467 -11.41 -4.49 34.22
CA GLY A 467 -12.15 -5.73 34.12
C GLY A 467 -11.33 -6.98 34.42
N LEU A 468 -10.24 -6.84 35.18
CA LEU A 468 -9.33 -7.90 35.61
C LEU A 468 -9.56 -8.24 37.09
N GLY A 469 -9.18 -9.45 37.49
CA GLY A 469 -9.07 -9.85 38.89
C GLY A 469 -7.75 -9.41 39.52
N GLY A 470 -7.70 -9.46 40.86
CA GLY A 470 -6.53 -9.10 41.66
C GLY A 470 -6.55 -7.65 42.16
N ASP A 471 -5.50 -7.29 42.91
CA ASP A 471 -5.37 -6.00 43.60
C ASP A 471 -4.27 -5.11 43.00
N GLN A 472 -3.83 -5.43 41.78
CA GLN A 472 -2.78 -4.69 41.08
C GLN A 472 -3.27 -3.30 40.64
N ASP A 473 -2.38 -2.32 40.76
CA ASP A 473 -2.46 -1.01 40.15
C ASP A 473 -1.71 -1.02 38.81
N ILE A 474 -2.27 -0.35 37.83
CA ILE A 474 -1.73 -0.22 36.48
C ILE A 474 -1.58 1.25 36.15
N LEU A 475 -0.38 1.69 35.79
CA LEU A 475 -0.13 3.03 35.24
C LEU A 475 0.09 2.94 33.74
N ILE A 476 -0.64 3.75 32.98
CA ILE A 476 -0.49 3.88 31.53
C ILE A 476 0.00 5.31 31.22
N PRO A 477 1.17 5.49 30.57
CA PRO A 477 1.62 6.80 30.10
C PRO A 477 0.59 7.45 29.18
N ASN A 478 0.35 8.73 29.43
CA ASN A 478 -0.61 9.52 28.68
C ASN A 478 -0.22 9.63 27.20
N SER A 479 -1.22 9.61 26.32
CA SER A 479 -1.04 9.83 24.88
C SER A 479 0.04 8.90 24.31
N ILE A 480 1.05 9.43 23.65
CA ILE A 480 2.14 8.68 22.99
C ILE A 480 3.43 8.58 23.81
N ASN A 481 3.41 9.07 25.06
CA ASN A 481 4.58 9.14 25.94
C ASN A 481 5.13 7.77 26.32
N ARG A 482 6.45 7.66 26.51
CA ARG A 482 7.09 6.37 26.80
C ARG A 482 7.93 6.43 28.06
N LEU A 483 7.92 5.35 28.84
CA LEU A 483 8.84 5.17 29.95
C LEU A 483 10.20 4.73 29.44
N ARG A 484 11.27 5.21 30.06
CA ARG A 484 12.63 4.76 29.74
C ARG A 484 12.84 3.33 30.23
N VAL A 485 13.27 2.46 29.33
CA VAL A 485 13.69 1.08 29.62
C VAL A 485 15.00 0.82 28.87
N LYS A 486 16.05 0.44 29.61
CA LYS A 486 17.39 0.22 29.03
C LYS A 486 17.37 -0.90 27.99
N GLY A 487 18.06 -0.68 26.87
CA GLY A 487 18.23 -1.70 25.82
C GLY A 487 16.98 -1.98 24.97
N SER A 488 15.95 -1.14 25.04
CA SER A 488 14.70 -1.33 24.30
C SER A 488 14.57 -0.37 23.10
N GLY A 489 13.88 -0.83 22.05
CA GLY A 489 13.54 -0.03 20.88
C GLY A 489 12.59 1.12 21.21
N SER A 490 12.67 2.19 20.42
CA SER A 490 11.89 3.42 20.62
C SER A 490 11.08 3.81 19.38
N ARG A 491 11.03 2.98 18.35
CA ARG A 491 10.18 3.23 17.18
C ARG A 491 8.88 2.50 17.35
N PHE A 492 8.94 1.21 17.67
CA PHE A 492 7.79 0.34 17.89
C PHE A 492 7.53 0.12 19.39
N VAL A 493 6.32 0.46 19.85
CA VAL A 493 5.87 0.15 21.21
C VAL A 493 4.39 -0.20 21.25
N HIS A 494 4.03 -1.00 22.25
CA HIS A 494 2.67 -1.32 22.60
C HIS A 494 2.55 -1.40 24.13
N GLY A 495 1.32 -1.48 24.64
CA GLY A 495 1.01 -1.60 26.06
C GLY A 495 0.22 -0.40 26.60
N GLY A 496 0.10 0.67 25.81
CA GLY A 496 -0.59 1.89 26.18
C GLY A 496 -2.05 1.93 25.71
N ALA A 497 -2.65 3.12 25.82
CA ALA A 497 -4.05 3.34 25.51
C ALA A 497 -4.29 4.13 24.21
N SER A 498 -3.28 4.30 23.34
CA SER A 498 -3.47 5.05 22.08
C SER A 498 -4.49 4.37 21.18
N LEU A 499 -5.16 5.14 20.31
CA LEU A 499 -6.12 4.57 19.35
C LEU A 499 -5.47 3.50 18.45
N GLN A 500 -4.21 3.70 18.08
CA GLN A 500 -3.41 2.76 17.30
C GLN A 500 -3.14 1.43 18.01
N GLU A 501 -3.08 1.44 19.35
CA GLU A 501 -2.85 0.27 20.20
C GLU A 501 -4.15 -0.47 20.55
N ILE A 502 -5.26 0.25 20.75
CA ILE A 502 -6.50 -0.30 21.33
C ILE A 502 -7.63 -0.53 20.34
N VAL A 503 -7.63 0.11 19.17
CA VAL A 503 -8.63 -0.18 18.13
C VAL A 503 -8.17 -1.39 17.34
N LEU A 504 -8.66 -2.56 17.73
CA LEU A 504 -8.25 -3.84 17.15
C LEU A 504 -9.22 -4.27 16.03
N PRO A 505 -8.68 -4.91 14.97
CA PRO A 505 -9.52 -5.39 13.88
C PRO A 505 -10.24 -6.69 14.24
N VAL A 506 -11.50 -6.79 13.84
CA VAL A 506 -12.22 -8.05 13.71
C VAL A 506 -12.63 -8.18 12.24
N LEU A 507 -11.82 -8.88 11.46
CA LEU A 507 -12.04 -9.13 10.05
C LEU A 507 -12.72 -10.49 9.88
N ARG A 508 -13.98 -10.48 9.43
CA ARG A 508 -14.74 -11.69 9.12
C ARG A 508 -14.62 -11.95 7.63
N VAL A 509 -14.20 -13.15 7.23
CA VAL A 509 -14.04 -13.54 5.84
C VAL A 509 -14.94 -14.73 5.54
N GLY A 510 -15.72 -14.61 4.46
CA GLY A 510 -16.63 -15.63 3.96
C GLY A 510 -16.34 -16.01 2.50
N LYS A 511 -16.43 -17.30 2.18
CA LYS A 511 -16.35 -17.79 0.80
C LYS A 511 -17.73 -17.86 0.16
N GLN A 512 -17.91 -17.15 -0.94
CA GLN A 512 -19.12 -17.12 -1.75
C GLN A 512 -19.14 -18.26 -2.79
N ARG A 513 -20.33 -18.56 -3.34
CA ARG A 513 -20.50 -19.60 -4.37
C ARG A 513 -20.33 -19.09 -5.81
N LYS A 514 -20.72 -17.84 -6.06
CA LYS A 514 -20.73 -17.24 -7.40
C LYS A 514 -19.44 -16.48 -7.66
N GLU A 515 -19.01 -16.48 -8.92
CA GLU A 515 -17.93 -15.60 -9.37
C GLU A 515 -18.38 -14.15 -9.32
N ASP A 516 -17.50 -13.31 -8.83
CA ASP A 516 -17.81 -11.92 -8.51
C ASP A 516 -16.72 -10.93 -8.94
N VAL A 517 -15.69 -11.40 -9.66
CA VAL A 517 -14.60 -10.56 -10.17
C VAL A 517 -14.72 -10.40 -11.69
N ARG A 518 -14.55 -9.16 -12.16
CA ARG A 518 -14.49 -8.78 -13.58
C ARG A 518 -13.35 -7.80 -13.82
N GLN A 519 -12.95 -7.58 -15.07
CA GLN A 519 -11.98 -6.54 -15.43
C GLN A 519 -12.66 -5.33 -16.05
N VAL A 520 -12.17 -4.12 -15.78
CA VAL A 520 -12.68 -2.85 -16.35
C VAL A 520 -12.76 -2.91 -17.87
N SER A 521 -13.78 -2.28 -18.43
CA SER A 521 -13.93 -2.10 -19.87
C SER A 521 -13.17 -0.87 -20.33
N VAL A 522 -12.44 -1.00 -21.43
CA VAL A 522 -11.68 0.09 -22.04
C VAL A 522 -12.32 0.47 -23.36
N GLN A 523 -12.60 1.76 -23.54
CA GLN A 523 -13.17 2.32 -24.75
C GLN A 523 -12.18 3.26 -25.43
N ILE A 524 -12.26 3.34 -26.75
CA ILE A 524 -11.52 4.31 -27.55
C ILE A 524 -12.42 5.54 -27.70
N ILE A 525 -11.92 6.72 -27.30
CA ILE A 525 -12.57 7.98 -27.65
C ILE A 525 -11.98 8.40 -29.01
N PRO A 526 -12.73 8.26 -30.12
CA PRO A 526 -12.21 8.63 -31.43
C PRO A 526 -11.97 10.14 -31.51
N PRO A 527 -10.95 10.60 -32.24
CA PRO A 527 -10.79 12.01 -32.52
C PRO A 527 -12.01 12.51 -33.33
N ALA A 528 -12.35 13.80 -33.21
CA ALA A 528 -13.58 14.36 -33.77
C ALA A 528 -13.81 14.09 -35.27
N ARG A 529 -12.75 13.93 -36.07
CA ARG A 529 -12.84 13.62 -37.51
C ARG A 529 -12.61 12.15 -37.85
N ALA A 530 -12.30 11.30 -36.86
CA ALA A 530 -11.89 9.90 -37.04
C ALA A 530 -10.89 9.70 -38.20
N GLN A 531 -9.94 10.64 -38.33
CA GLN A 531 -9.01 10.74 -39.46
C GLN A 531 -7.58 10.89 -38.98
N ILE A 532 -6.65 10.26 -39.69
CA ILE A 532 -5.22 10.44 -39.52
C ILE A 532 -4.69 11.23 -40.71
N THR A 533 -4.36 12.50 -40.49
CA THR A 533 -3.92 13.42 -41.57
C THR A 533 -2.43 13.70 -41.55
N THR A 534 -1.73 13.34 -40.47
CA THR A 534 -0.28 13.53 -40.30
C THR A 534 0.42 12.20 -40.06
N GLY A 535 1.74 12.20 -39.91
CA GLY A 535 2.51 11.02 -39.51
C GLY A 535 2.25 10.54 -38.06
N GLN A 536 1.39 11.24 -37.32
CA GLN A 536 1.04 10.91 -35.94
C GLN A 536 -0.43 11.16 -35.63
N ILE A 537 -0.93 10.54 -34.57
CA ILE A 537 -2.29 10.75 -34.06
C ILE A 537 -2.31 10.64 -32.53
N GLN A 538 -2.92 11.62 -31.86
CA GLN A 538 -3.25 11.52 -30.45
C GLN A 538 -4.60 10.85 -30.28
N VAL A 539 -4.68 9.84 -29.40
CA VAL A 539 -5.93 9.14 -29.08
C VAL A 539 -6.14 9.13 -27.58
N THR A 540 -7.38 9.32 -27.16
CA THR A 540 -7.79 9.20 -25.76
C THR A 540 -8.54 7.89 -25.58
N PHE A 541 -8.22 7.20 -24.49
CA PHE A 541 -8.84 5.97 -24.06
C PHE A 541 -9.57 6.23 -22.75
N TYR A 542 -10.66 5.52 -22.50
CA TYR A 542 -11.51 5.74 -21.34
C TYR A 542 -11.79 4.41 -20.63
N GLN A 543 -11.58 4.39 -19.32
CA GLN A 543 -11.99 3.27 -18.46
C GLN A 543 -13.44 3.49 -18.00
N ALA A 544 -14.34 2.63 -18.47
CA ALA A 544 -15.78 2.81 -18.29
C ALA A 544 -16.20 2.79 -16.82
N GLU A 545 -15.72 1.79 -16.07
CA GLU A 545 -15.98 1.61 -14.65
C GLU A 545 -14.73 1.93 -13.82
N PRO A 546 -14.85 2.51 -12.61
CA PRO A 546 -13.72 2.60 -11.68
C PRO A 546 -13.24 1.21 -11.24
N VAL A 547 -11.95 1.09 -10.93
CA VAL A 547 -11.40 -0.09 -10.29
C VAL A 547 -11.89 -0.17 -8.85
N THR A 548 -12.35 -1.37 -8.48
CA THR A 548 -12.77 -1.73 -7.13
C THR A 548 -12.15 -3.09 -6.78
N GLU A 549 -12.45 -3.64 -5.60
CA GLU A 549 -12.00 -4.99 -5.28
C GLU A 549 -12.62 -6.05 -6.21
N LYS A 550 -13.80 -5.78 -6.79
CA LYS A 550 -14.48 -6.70 -7.70
C LYS A 550 -14.35 -6.34 -9.18
N GLN A 551 -13.93 -5.11 -9.45
CA GLN A 551 -13.69 -4.58 -10.79
C GLN A 551 -12.18 -4.33 -10.95
N GLN A 552 -11.48 -5.31 -11.50
CA GLN A 552 -10.01 -5.36 -11.56
C GLN A 552 -9.44 -4.54 -12.73
N PRO A 553 -8.17 -4.10 -12.61
CA PRO A 553 -7.45 -3.46 -13.70
C PRO A 553 -7.42 -4.31 -14.99
N ARG A 554 -7.27 -3.62 -16.12
CA ARG A 554 -7.07 -4.24 -17.44
C ARG A 554 -5.82 -3.69 -18.10
N GLN A 555 -4.97 -4.58 -18.58
CA GLN A 555 -3.88 -4.24 -19.49
C GLN A 555 -4.30 -4.52 -20.94
N VAL A 556 -4.03 -3.58 -21.84
CA VAL A 556 -4.29 -3.70 -23.27
C VAL A 556 -3.08 -3.27 -24.09
N HIS A 557 -2.92 -3.88 -25.25
CA HIS A 557 -1.96 -3.48 -26.28
C HIS A 557 -2.69 -2.69 -27.36
N ALA A 558 -2.26 -1.45 -27.58
CA ALA A 558 -2.85 -0.55 -28.56
C ALA A 558 -1.89 -0.35 -29.74
N ALA A 559 -2.41 -0.52 -30.96
CA ALA A 559 -1.68 -0.21 -32.20
C ALA A 559 -2.65 -0.05 -33.39
N ILE A 560 -2.16 0.55 -34.47
CA ILE A 560 -2.92 0.79 -35.69
C ILE A 560 -2.54 -0.24 -36.76
N PHE A 561 -3.54 -0.91 -37.32
CA PHE A 561 -3.40 -1.93 -38.34
C PHE A 561 -4.13 -1.53 -39.62
N ALA A 562 -3.61 -1.93 -40.77
CA ALA A 562 -4.38 -1.94 -42.01
C ALA A 562 -5.41 -3.08 -42.02
N ASP A 563 -6.33 -3.06 -42.99
CA ASP A 563 -7.38 -4.07 -43.14
C ASP A 563 -6.82 -5.49 -43.36
N ASP A 564 -5.68 -5.58 -44.04
CA ASP A 564 -4.95 -6.85 -44.27
C ASP A 564 -4.18 -7.36 -43.04
N GLY A 565 -4.25 -6.65 -41.92
CA GLY A 565 -3.57 -6.98 -40.66
C GLY A 565 -2.15 -6.44 -40.53
N SER A 566 -1.63 -5.69 -41.50
CA SER A 566 -0.30 -5.06 -41.42
C SER A 566 -0.24 -4.02 -40.29
N LEU A 567 0.78 -4.11 -39.43
CA LEU A 567 1.04 -3.10 -38.39
C LEU A 567 1.59 -1.81 -39.01
N ILE A 568 0.88 -0.70 -38.84
CA ILE A 568 1.22 0.60 -39.45
C ILE A 568 1.49 1.72 -38.43
N SER A 569 1.59 1.41 -37.13
CA SER A 569 2.10 2.33 -36.11
C SER A 569 3.15 1.69 -35.19
N ASP A 570 3.67 2.46 -34.22
CA ASP A 570 4.23 1.89 -33.00
C ASP A 570 3.15 1.22 -32.13
N GLU A 571 3.59 0.35 -31.23
CA GLU A 571 2.73 -0.38 -30.28
C GLU A 571 2.89 0.22 -28.88
N ALA A 572 1.80 0.23 -28.10
CA ALA A 572 1.82 0.68 -26.71
C ALA A 572 1.10 -0.32 -25.80
N GLU A 573 1.75 -0.70 -24.70
CA GLU A 573 1.11 -1.45 -23.61
C GLU A 573 0.54 -0.43 -22.62
N LEU A 574 -0.77 -0.45 -22.42
CA LEU A 574 -1.51 0.53 -21.62
C LEU A 574 -2.17 -0.19 -20.44
N GLU A 575 -2.06 0.41 -19.26
CA GLU A 575 -2.67 -0.09 -18.03
C GLU A 575 -3.84 0.81 -17.62
N PHE A 576 -5.00 0.20 -17.38
CA PHE A 576 -6.22 0.85 -16.94
C PHE A 576 -6.56 0.35 -15.53
N ASP A 577 -6.16 1.13 -14.53
CA ASP A 577 -6.34 0.85 -13.11
C ASP A 577 -6.97 2.02 -12.32
N PHE A 578 -7.70 2.90 -13.01
CA PHE A 578 -8.20 4.13 -12.42
C PHE A 578 -9.31 3.86 -11.38
N VAL A 579 -9.16 4.37 -10.17
CA VAL A 579 -10.14 4.18 -9.07
C VAL A 579 -11.14 5.33 -8.92
N SER A 580 -10.92 6.47 -9.60
CA SER A 580 -11.76 7.66 -9.43
C SER A 580 -13.18 7.43 -9.94
N GLU A 581 -14.19 7.88 -9.20
CA GLU A 581 -15.59 7.93 -9.65
C GLU A 581 -15.83 8.97 -10.75
N ASN A 582 -14.95 9.99 -10.85
CA ASN A 582 -15.03 11.03 -11.88
C ASN A 582 -14.58 10.48 -13.25
N PRO A 583 -15.46 10.44 -14.28
CA PRO A 583 -15.11 9.89 -15.59
C PRO A 583 -13.91 10.55 -16.26
N ARG A 584 -13.72 11.86 -16.07
CA ARG A 584 -12.61 12.61 -16.69
C ARG A 584 -11.24 12.20 -16.14
N GLU A 585 -11.20 11.71 -14.90
CA GLU A 585 -9.97 11.24 -14.26
C GLU A 585 -9.62 9.80 -14.64
N ARG A 586 -10.49 9.15 -15.43
CA ARG A 586 -10.33 7.80 -15.97
C ARG A 586 -9.98 7.79 -17.46
N GLU A 587 -9.52 8.92 -17.98
CA GLU A 587 -9.04 9.06 -19.34
C GLU A 587 -7.51 8.92 -19.41
N LEU A 588 -7.03 8.17 -20.40
CA LEU A 588 -5.61 8.00 -20.71
C LEU A 588 -5.37 8.45 -22.15
N SER A 589 -4.52 9.45 -22.36
CA SER A 589 -4.20 9.94 -23.70
C SER A 589 -2.84 9.42 -24.16
N ARG A 590 -2.78 8.83 -25.36
CA ARG A 590 -1.55 8.31 -25.97
C ARG A 590 -1.48 8.67 -27.45
N GLY A 591 -0.31 9.18 -27.86
CA GLY A 591 0.00 9.42 -29.26
C GLY A 591 0.57 8.16 -29.93
N PHE A 592 0.28 7.96 -31.21
CA PHE A 592 0.85 6.91 -32.06
C PHE A 592 1.59 7.54 -33.25
N LEU A 593 2.78 7.04 -33.56
CA LEU A 593 3.53 7.39 -34.76
C LEU A 593 3.32 6.33 -35.83
N LEU A 594 2.99 6.76 -37.04
CA LEU A 594 2.83 5.89 -38.18
C LEU A 594 4.17 5.39 -38.70
N THR A 595 4.18 4.16 -39.22
CA THR A 595 5.30 3.57 -39.93
C THR A 595 5.30 3.99 -41.40
N LYS A 596 6.42 3.83 -42.12
CA LYS A 596 6.44 3.96 -43.59
C LYS A 596 5.44 3.04 -44.29
N ALA A 597 5.10 1.90 -43.69
CA ALA A 597 4.11 0.99 -44.28
C ALA A 597 2.74 1.67 -44.39
N ALA A 598 2.43 2.68 -43.56
CA ALA A 598 1.19 3.44 -43.64
C ALA A 598 1.00 4.13 -45.00
N ASP A 599 2.07 4.49 -45.72
CA ASP A 599 1.97 5.18 -47.00
C ASP A 599 1.26 4.34 -48.07
N ALA A 600 1.41 3.01 -48.01
CA ALA A 600 0.72 2.08 -48.91
C ALA A 600 -0.81 2.04 -48.68
N TYR A 601 -1.28 2.55 -47.54
CA TYR A 601 -2.68 2.52 -47.14
C TYR A 601 -3.32 3.92 -47.12
N ASN A 602 -2.70 4.92 -47.75
CA ASN A 602 -3.27 6.26 -47.81
C ASN A 602 -4.62 6.26 -48.55
N ASN A 603 -5.57 7.06 -48.06
CA ASN A 603 -6.99 7.07 -48.44
C ASN A 603 -7.77 5.79 -48.14
N GLN A 604 -7.24 4.89 -47.29
CA GLN A 604 -7.94 3.68 -46.85
C GLN A 604 -8.39 3.78 -45.38
N THR A 605 -9.35 2.93 -45.02
CA THR A 605 -9.73 2.74 -43.61
C THR A 605 -8.69 1.85 -42.94
N VAL A 606 -8.19 2.31 -41.80
CA VAL A 606 -7.27 1.59 -40.92
C VAL A 606 -7.90 1.46 -39.54
N PHE A 607 -7.37 0.58 -38.70
CA PHE A 607 -8.01 0.18 -37.46
C PHE A 607 -7.07 0.38 -36.29
N LEU A 608 -7.41 1.31 -35.39
CA LEU A 608 -6.81 1.31 -34.05
C LEU A 608 -7.42 0.15 -33.27
N LYS A 609 -6.60 -0.81 -32.89
CA LYS A 609 -7.02 -2.01 -32.15
C LYS A 609 -6.48 -1.97 -30.74
N LEU A 610 -7.35 -2.25 -29.77
CA LEU A 610 -7.00 -2.63 -28.41
C LEU A 610 -7.05 -4.14 -28.30
N ARG A 611 -5.94 -4.74 -27.87
CA ARG A 611 -5.79 -6.18 -27.79
C ARG A 611 -5.43 -6.62 -26.38
N THR A 612 -6.02 -7.71 -25.89
CA THR A 612 -5.65 -8.30 -24.61
C THR A 612 -4.86 -9.58 -24.84
N ARG A 613 -3.80 -9.80 -24.07
CA ARG A 613 -3.00 -11.02 -24.16
C ARG A 613 -3.78 -12.20 -23.60
N ILE A 614 -3.83 -13.31 -24.34
CA ILE A 614 -4.50 -14.52 -23.88
C ILE A 614 -3.59 -15.22 -22.86
N GLY A 615 -3.90 -15.06 -21.57
CA GLY A 615 -3.11 -15.63 -20.48
C GLY A 615 -1.63 -15.22 -20.54
N LYS A 616 -0.72 -16.19 -20.46
CA LYS A 616 0.74 -15.97 -20.59
C LYS A 616 1.27 -16.25 -22.00
N THR A 617 0.40 -16.34 -23.00
CA THR A 617 0.81 -16.71 -24.36
C THR A 617 1.38 -15.52 -25.13
N SER A 618 1.88 -15.78 -26.33
CA SER A 618 2.22 -14.77 -27.34
C SER A 618 1.01 -14.30 -28.17
N HIS A 619 -0.18 -14.84 -27.90
CA HIS A 619 -1.39 -14.56 -28.67
C HIS A 619 -2.25 -13.48 -28.01
N PHE A 620 -2.99 -12.79 -28.86
CA PHE A 620 -3.83 -11.65 -28.49
C PHE A 620 -5.24 -11.84 -29.02
N GLU A 621 -6.22 -11.36 -28.26
CA GLU A 621 -7.61 -11.20 -28.69
C GLU A 621 -7.95 -9.72 -28.84
N ASP A 622 -8.77 -9.38 -29.84
CA ASP A 622 -9.23 -8.00 -30.04
C ASP A 622 -10.27 -7.67 -28.95
N HIS A 623 -9.96 -6.69 -28.08
CA HIS A 623 -10.86 -6.15 -27.06
C HIS A 623 -11.77 -5.07 -27.64
N ALA A 624 -11.21 -4.16 -28.44
CA ALA A 624 -11.95 -3.12 -29.14
C ALA A 624 -11.24 -2.73 -30.44
N SER A 625 -12.00 -2.21 -31.42
CA SER A 625 -11.45 -1.70 -32.67
C SER A 625 -12.18 -0.42 -33.09
N GLN A 626 -11.42 0.61 -33.46
CA GLN A 626 -11.93 1.87 -33.96
C GLN A 626 -11.45 2.08 -35.40
N PRO A 627 -12.35 2.14 -36.40
CA PRO A 627 -11.98 2.52 -37.76
C PRO A 627 -11.58 4.00 -37.80
N LEU A 628 -10.52 4.29 -38.53
CA LEU A 628 -9.97 5.61 -38.80
C LEU A 628 -9.67 5.72 -40.29
N LEU A 629 -9.98 6.87 -40.90
CA LEU A 629 -9.59 7.12 -42.29
C LEU A 629 -8.17 7.68 -42.33
N LEU A 630 -7.23 6.95 -42.96
CA LEU A 630 -5.89 7.47 -43.21
C LEU A 630 -5.93 8.38 -44.44
N LYS A 631 -5.72 9.68 -44.24
CA LYS A 631 -5.77 10.68 -45.32
C LYS A 631 -4.65 11.70 -45.15
N ARG A 632 -3.42 11.27 -45.45
CA ARG A 632 -2.25 12.13 -45.45
C ARG A 632 -2.23 12.98 -46.72
N GLY A 633 -1.95 14.27 -46.56
CA GLY A 633 -1.58 15.11 -47.70
C GLY A 633 -0.36 14.49 -48.39
N ILE A 634 -0.33 14.47 -49.72
CA ILE A 634 0.84 14.05 -50.49
C ILE A 634 2.02 14.86 -49.96
N SER A 635 3.07 14.20 -49.45
CA SER A 635 4.37 14.84 -49.34
C SER A 635 4.83 15.11 -50.75
N THR A 636 4.50 16.28 -51.29
CA THR A 636 5.36 16.86 -52.31
C THR A 636 6.67 17.15 -51.59
N ASP A 637 7.65 16.27 -51.79
CA ASP A 637 9.06 16.63 -51.68
C ASP A 637 9.24 17.92 -52.49
N PHE A 638 9.26 19.05 -51.81
CA PHE A 638 9.82 20.28 -52.36
C PHE A 638 11.22 20.39 -51.77
N ASP A 639 12.16 19.80 -52.50
CA ASP A 639 13.58 20.17 -52.45
C ASP A 639 13.69 21.66 -52.81
N PHE A 640 14.20 22.48 -51.88
CA PHE A 640 14.97 23.69 -52.16
C PHE A 640 15.96 23.95 -51.02
#